data_AF-A0A1Q6V1Z1-F1
#
_entry.id   AF-A0A1Q6V1Z1-F1
#
_cell.length_a   1.000
_cell.length_b   1.000
_cell.length_c   1.000
_cell.angle_alpha   90.00
_cell.angle_beta   90.00
_cell.angle_gamma   90.00
#
_symmetry.space_group_name_H-M   'P 1'
#
loop_
_entity.id
_entity.type
_entity.pdbx_description
1 polymer ?
#
loop_
_entity_poly.entity_id
_entity_poly.type
_entity_poly.pdbx_seq_one_letter_code
_entity_poly.pdbx_strand_id
1 'polypeptide(L)'
;MLNKILKQVNKPYQYIGNELNISKKDFNDSKVKTVLVFPDVYEIGASNFGLKLLYELINRNENIFCDRAYAPNTDFILELQKYNSFLYGIESKKPLKDFDFVGFSLQYELFYPTILKILELGGIEIFNDKRNSNSPIIIAGGPCAYNPEPMSKFIDLFMIGDGEDVNIEVFNLYSKLKEENKTRDEIIEALSKIEGVYSPKYTDKSKRVNKRVSELRNDNAPINLMVPNSKSIHDRAIVEIRRGCGRMCRFCQAGHTNLPIREREVDDVRYLVGECIKNTGYDEVSLLSLSSNDYQNIEPVLEKLNEILEKRHISISLPSQRIDKFSVDIAKNINKVRKTTITLAPEAGSERLRRVINKNLTKEQIVDTVLKCYKENFDSFKFYFMIGLPTETYEDLDEMANLLKFIIDEAKKIRSEYNIKNPLKITISLSIFVPKPFTPFQYAPQDNFNTIDEKISYLKNLISKIKGVKLNYHSKKVSQLEACFSRGDSSLCELVYKMYKNGQYLISWEENIDFELINELSGFKLSELATKKYSLNEKLPWDFISCGINENWFKEQYKLAVGLEQNIKPCESGCINCGVCSNLNVRKKLAKKVEYIKPQKEHQTDELNKTSKTIRVKYKKLGDLKYLSHLDMQNVIIKILNRCGFDLDYTNGFNPTPKISFSQALGLFMESDCEFFDFCIFDDIKESDIKNLLSENTSQNLVIDGVKIYNEKPKTLDKTIEWAQYEVELLSNENKINILNTIKERILDENFEIKKENKKKKTIQNIKVVKSLKEAKIVNDKLYITLKTGTSQSDIPNIRCDVLIEKANLENYSFKIKRTKFYDENLKEVLI
;
A
#
# COMPACT_ATOMS: atom_id res chain seq x y z
N MET A 1 3.01 -27.88 10.31
CA MET A 1 3.04 -27.81 8.82
C MET A 1 3.42 -26.42 8.34
N LEU A 2 2.61 -25.38 8.63
CA LEU A 2 2.89 -24.00 8.23
C LEU A 2 4.30 -23.50 8.61
N ASN A 3 4.78 -23.78 9.83
CA ASN A 3 6.15 -23.43 10.22
C ASN A 3 7.25 -24.03 9.32
N LYS A 4 7.00 -25.21 8.71
CA LYS A 4 7.94 -25.83 7.76
C LYS A 4 7.91 -25.09 6.42
N ILE A 5 6.71 -24.76 5.92
CA ILE A 5 6.50 -23.96 4.70
C ILE A 5 7.17 -22.59 4.84
N LEU A 6 6.90 -21.87 5.93
CA LEU A 6 7.40 -20.50 6.11
C LEU A 6 8.93 -20.41 6.20
N LYS A 7 9.62 -21.49 6.56
CA LYS A 7 11.10 -21.53 6.54
C LYS A 7 11.69 -21.58 5.13
N GLN A 8 10.90 -21.95 4.13
CA GLN A 8 11.33 -22.12 2.73
C GLN A 8 10.99 -20.92 1.84
N VAL A 9 10.32 -19.89 2.39
CA VAL A 9 9.89 -18.71 1.62
C VAL A 9 10.69 -17.46 1.98
N ASN A 10 10.85 -16.57 1.01
CA ASN A 10 11.70 -15.38 1.13
C ASN A 10 11.14 -14.32 2.08
N LYS A 11 9.81 -14.13 2.09
CA LYS A 11 9.12 -13.10 2.88
C LYS A 11 8.01 -13.71 3.74
N PRO A 12 8.36 -14.51 4.77
CA PRO A 12 7.39 -15.25 5.57
C PRO A 12 6.43 -14.36 6.36
N TYR A 13 6.82 -13.11 6.68
CA TYR A 13 5.99 -12.17 7.41
C TYR A 13 4.64 -11.87 6.72
N GLN A 14 4.53 -12.09 5.41
CA GLN A 14 3.32 -11.83 4.63
C GLN A 14 2.17 -12.81 4.94
N TYR A 15 2.49 -13.93 5.60
CA TYR A 15 1.58 -15.06 5.75
C TYR A 15 1.28 -15.41 7.22
N ILE A 16 1.82 -14.63 8.17
CA ILE A 16 1.74 -14.92 9.61
C ILE A 16 0.59 -14.20 10.33
N GLY A 17 0.15 -13.04 9.84
CA GLY A 17 -0.84 -12.21 10.54
C GLY A 17 -0.25 -11.56 11.79
N ASN A 18 -1.08 -11.38 12.83
CA ASN A 18 -0.71 -10.77 14.12
C ASN A 18 -0.20 -9.32 13.99
N GLU A 19 -0.65 -8.60 12.96
CA GLU A 19 -0.44 -7.17 12.85
C GLU A 19 -1.17 -6.40 13.97
N LEU A 20 -0.75 -5.16 14.21
CA LEU A 20 -1.49 -4.30 15.12
C LEU A 20 -2.87 -3.95 14.52
N ASN A 21 -3.88 -3.87 15.38
CA ASN A 21 -5.28 -3.54 15.06
C ASN A 21 -6.02 -4.57 14.18
N ILE A 22 -5.55 -5.83 14.13
CA ILE A 22 -6.36 -6.91 13.56
C ILE A 22 -7.53 -7.27 14.49
N SER A 23 -8.60 -7.80 13.90
CA SER A 23 -9.70 -8.39 14.65
C SER A 23 -9.24 -9.64 15.40
N LYS A 24 -9.69 -9.78 16.65
CA LYS A 24 -9.41 -10.95 17.51
C LYS A 24 -10.63 -11.87 17.67
N LYS A 25 -11.66 -11.70 16.83
CA LYS A 25 -12.86 -12.53 16.86
C LYS A 25 -12.54 -13.97 16.50
N ASP A 26 -13.22 -14.93 17.15
CA ASP A 26 -13.11 -16.33 16.78
C ASP A 26 -13.89 -16.60 15.48
N PHE A 27 -13.27 -17.38 14.60
CA PHE A 27 -13.85 -17.78 13.32
C PHE A 27 -15.14 -18.61 13.50
N ASN A 28 -15.18 -19.49 14.50
CA ASN A 28 -16.28 -20.44 14.69
C ASN A 28 -17.50 -19.81 15.37
N ASP A 29 -17.28 -18.81 16.22
CA ASP A 29 -18.35 -18.15 17.00
C ASP A 29 -19.15 -17.13 16.17
N SER A 30 -18.67 -16.78 14.97
CA SER A 30 -19.28 -15.76 14.13
C SER A 30 -20.34 -16.35 13.19
N LYS A 31 -21.49 -15.65 13.08
CA LYS A 31 -22.62 -16.07 12.22
C LYS A 31 -22.28 -16.03 10.73
N VAL A 32 -21.51 -15.00 10.33
CA VAL A 32 -21.08 -14.81 8.95
C VAL A 32 -19.56 -14.72 8.90
N LYS A 33 -18.93 -15.58 8.10
CA LYS A 33 -17.48 -15.68 7.93
C LYS A 33 -17.09 -15.11 6.58
N THR A 34 -16.37 -14.00 6.58
CA THR A 34 -15.95 -13.30 5.36
C THR A 34 -14.43 -13.22 5.28
N VAL A 35 -13.90 -13.21 4.07
CA VAL A 35 -12.49 -12.87 3.81
C VAL A 35 -12.41 -11.87 2.67
N LEU A 36 -11.70 -10.77 2.90
CA LEU A 36 -11.41 -9.78 1.86
C LEU A 36 -10.04 -10.05 1.24
N VAL A 37 -10.04 -10.19 -0.08
CA VAL A 37 -8.88 -10.56 -0.87
C VAL A 37 -8.45 -9.38 -1.73
N PHE A 38 -7.19 -9.00 -1.60
CA PHE A 38 -6.56 -8.10 -2.55
C PHE A 38 -5.75 -8.92 -3.58
N PRO A 39 -6.07 -8.85 -4.89
CA PRO A 39 -5.43 -9.68 -5.93
C PRO A 39 -3.99 -9.28 -6.31
N ASP A 40 -3.19 -8.88 -5.34
CA ASP A 40 -1.76 -8.58 -5.51
C ASP A 40 -1.01 -8.92 -4.21
N VAL A 41 0.32 -8.80 -4.24
CA VAL A 41 1.19 -9.12 -3.11
C VAL A 41 0.86 -8.29 -1.88
N TYR A 42 1.19 -8.86 -0.70
CA TYR A 42 0.89 -8.28 0.61
C TYR A 42 1.27 -6.80 0.73
N GLU A 43 2.46 -6.38 0.28
CA GLU A 43 2.92 -5.00 0.46
C GLU A 43 2.06 -3.96 -0.29
N ILE A 44 1.44 -4.36 -1.40
CA ILE A 44 0.49 -3.53 -2.16
C ILE A 44 -0.87 -3.59 -1.48
N GLY A 45 -1.41 -4.79 -1.25
CA GLY A 45 -2.75 -4.96 -0.69
C GLY A 45 -2.89 -4.37 0.71
N ALA A 46 -1.88 -4.54 1.57
CA ALA A 46 -1.85 -3.99 2.92
C ALA A 46 -1.73 -2.45 2.95
N SER A 47 -1.48 -1.79 1.81
CA SER A 47 -1.50 -0.33 1.67
C SER A 47 -2.82 0.23 1.13
N ASN A 48 -3.73 -0.64 0.67
CA ASN A 48 -4.99 -0.21 0.07
C ASN A 48 -6.00 0.29 1.12
N PHE A 49 -6.42 1.55 0.99
CA PHE A 49 -7.37 2.17 1.93
C PHE A 49 -8.75 1.50 1.92
N GLY A 50 -9.29 1.16 0.75
CA GLY A 50 -10.60 0.52 0.63
C GLY A 50 -10.66 -0.83 1.35
N LEU A 51 -9.60 -1.64 1.24
CA LEU A 51 -9.47 -2.89 1.98
C LEU A 51 -9.44 -2.66 3.49
N LYS A 52 -8.64 -1.71 3.98
CA LYS A 52 -8.56 -1.38 5.42
C LYS A 52 -9.89 -0.87 5.96
N LEU A 53 -10.54 0.01 5.21
CA LEU A 53 -11.86 0.57 5.52
C LEU A 53 -12.89 -0.56 5.69
N LEU A 54 -13.06 -1.40 4.67
CA LEU A 54 -14.05 -2.47 4.71
C LEU A 54 -13.71 -3.51 5.79
N TYR A 55 -12.45 -3.89 5.94
CA TYR A 55 -12.02 -4.82 6.98
C TYR A 55 -12.38 -4.34 8.38
N GLU A 56 -12.09 -3.08 8.71
CA GLU A 56 -12.41 -2.51 10.02
C GLU A 56 -13.92 -2.40 10.21
N LEU A 57 -14.65 -1.88 9.22
CA LEU A 57 -16.10 -1.71 9.30
C LEU A 57 -16.85 -3.05 9.47
N ILE A 58 -16.47 -4.07 8.72
CA ILE A 58 -17.09 -5.39 8.83
C ILE A 58 -16.79 -5.98 10.21
N ASN A 59 -15.54 -5.90 10.69
CA ASN A 59 -15.18 -6.41 12.01
C ASN A 59 -15.77 -5.63 13.19
N ARG A 60 -16.25 -4.40 13.01
CA ARG A 60 -17.04 -3.69 14.05
C ARG A 60 -18.39 -4.35 14.33
N ASN A 61 -18.93 -5.13 13.39
CA ASN A 61 -20.23 -5.79 13.53
C ASN A 61 -20.08 -7.11 14.29
N GLU A 62 -20.58 -7.24 15.51
CA GLU A 62 -20.37 -8.41 16.39
C GLU A 62 -20.61 -9.77 15.71
N ASN A 63 -21.65 -9.88 14.88
CA ASN A 63 -22.03 -11.13 14.21
C ASN A 63 -21.20 -11.51 12.98
N ILE A 64 -20.29 -10.63 12.51
CA ILE A 64 -19.55 -10.82 11.27
C ILE A 64 -18.04 -10.89 11.58
N PHE A 65 -17.41 -11.95 11.10
CA PHE A 65 -15.97 -12.12 11.06
C PHE A 65 -15.45 -11.72 9.69
N CYS A 66 -14.40 -10.90 9.65
CA CYS A 66 -13.70 -10.59 8.42
C CYS A 66 -12.20 -10.84 8.55
N ASP A 67 -11.70 -11.73 7.69
CA ASP A 67 -10.29 -12.05 7.51
C ASP A 67 -9.71 -11.31 6.28
N ARG A 68 -8.41 -11.45 6.03
CA ARG A 68 -7.74 -10.94 4.83
C ARG A 68 -6.95 -12.02 4.12
N ALA A 69 -6.86 -11.91 2.80
CA ALA A 69 -5.89 -12.68 2.01
C ALA A 69 -5.29 -11.83 0.88
N TYR A 70 -4.12 -12.26 0.40
CA TYR A 70 -3.37 -11.60 -0.67
C TYR A 70 -2.94 -12.64 -1.70
N ALA A 71 -2.55 -12.17 -2.89
CA ALA A 71 -1.93 -13.04 -3.87
C ALA A 71 -0.54 -13.49 -3.34
N PRO A 72 -0.29 -14.81 -3.16
CA PRO A 72 0.99 -15.28 -2.65
C PRO A 72 2.13 -15.15 -3.67
N ASN A 73 3.36 -14.98 -3.21
CA ASN A 73 4.52 -15.10 -4.09
C ASN A 73 4.70 -16.55 -4.58
N THR A 74 5.37 -16.72 -5.72
CA THR A 74 5.58 -18.02 -6.38
C THR A 74 6.25 -19.05 -5.46
N ASP A 75 7.17 -18.64 -4.60
CA ASP A 75 7.83 -19.53 -3.63
C ASP A 75 6.84 -20.15 -2.62
N PHE A 76 5.88 -19.37 -2.13
CA PHE A 76 4.83 -19.87 -1.24
C PHE A 76 3.82 -20.75 -1.98
N ILE A 77 3.49 -20.44 -3.24
CA ILE A 77 2.63 -21.29 -4.07
C ILE A 77 3.23 -22.70 -4.21
N LEU A 78 4.52 -22.79 -4.54
CA LEU A 78 5.21 -24.07 -4.69
C LEU A 78 5.20 -24.90 -3.40
N GLU A 79 5.40 -24.25 -2.26
CA GLU A 79 5.35 -24.94 -0.97
C GLU A 79 3.92 -25.34 -0.58
N LEU A 80 2.89 -24.52 -0.85
CA LEU A 80 1.49 -24.93 -0.65
C LEU A 80 1.17 -26.19 -1.47
N GLN A 81 1.57 -26.24 -2.73
CA GLN A 81 1.36 -27.39 -3.62
C GLN A 81 2.12 -28.64 -3.13
N LYS A 82 3.40 -28.51 -2.79
CA LYS A 82 4.23 -29.59 -2.25
C LYS A 82 3.62 -30.24 -1.01
N TYR A 83 2.94 -29.45 -0.19
CA TYR A 83 2.31 -29.89 1.03
C TYR A 83 0.79 -30.11 0.90
N ASN A 84 0.22 -30.08 -0.31
CA ASN A 84 -1.23 -30.23 -0.57
C ASN A 84 -2.10 -29.32 0.34
N SER A 85 -1.67 -28.07 0.52
CA SER A 85 -2.34 -27.06 1.34
C SER A 85 -3.07 -26.03 0.49
N PHE A 86 -4.13 -25.46 1.08
CA PHE A 86 -4.86 -24.35 0.48
C PHE A 86 -4.32 -23.01 0.96
N LEU A 87 -4.48 -21.99 0.13
CA LEU A 87 -4.41 -20.59 0.55
C LEU A 87 -5.50 -20.33 1.59
N TYR A 88 -5.18 -19.48 2.56
CA TYR A 88 -5.97 -19.30 3.77
C TYR A 88 -6.11 -17.82 4.14
N GLY A 89 -7.11 -17.51 4.98
CA GLY A 89 -7.24 -16.22 5.65
C GLY A 89 -6.10 -16.02 6.66
N ILE A 90 -5.42 -14.89 6.57
CA ILE A 90 -4.16 -14.64 7.28
C ILE A 90 -4.34 -14.65 8.78
N GLU A 91 -5.48 -14.21 9.30
CA GLU A 91 -5.77 -14.18 10.73
C GLU A 91 -6.22 -15.54 11.24
N SER A 92 -7.25 -16.14 10.63
CA SER A 92 -7.84 -17.41 11.10
C SER A 92 -7.04 -18.66 10.75
N LYS A 93 -6.15 -18.56 9.74
CA LYS A 93 -5.48 -19.71 9.09
C LYS A 93 -6.46 -20.73 8.48
N LYS A 94 -7.71 -20.34 8.23
CA LYS A 94 -8.70 -21.20 7.58
C LYS A 94 -8.59 -21.13 6.05
N PRO A 95 -8.66 -22.26 5.34
CA PRO A 95 -8.76 -22.28 3.88
C PRO A 95 -9.85 -21.35 3.34
N LEU A 96 -9.63 -20.70 2.20
CA LEU A 96 -10.60 -19.75 1.65
C LEU A 96 -11.96 -20.39 1.33
N LYS A 97 -11.98 -21.67 0.96
CA LYS A 97 -13.22 -22.43 0.73
C LYS A 97 -14.10 -22.62 1.97
N ASP A 98 -13.58 -22.41 3.18
CA ASP A 98 -14.32 -22.60 4.43
C ASP A 98 -15.09 -21.35 4.88
N PHE A 99 -14.96 -20.24 4.14
CA PHE A 99 -15.68 -18.99 4.40
C PHE A 99 -17.08 -18.99 3.77
N ASP A 100 -17.99 -18.18 4.30
CA ASP A 100 -19.30 -17.94 3.68
C ASP A 100 -19.15 -17.00 2.46
N PHE A 101 -18.25 -16.01 2.57
CA PHE A 101 -17.94 -15.05 1.50
C PHE A 101 -16.44 -14.90 1.26
N VAL A 102 -16.05 -14.85 -0.01
CA VAL A 102 -14.72 -14.42 -0.45
C VAL A 102 -14.88 -13.19 -1.34
N GLY A 103 -14.42 -12.04 -0.86
CA GLY A 103 -14.59 -10.75 -1.52
C GLY A 103 -13.34 -10.24 -2.20
N PHE A 104 -13.38 -9.94 -3.50
CA PHE A 104 -12.24 -9.44 -4.26
C PHE A 104 -12.31 -7.93 -4.52
N SER A 105 -11.19 -7.23 -4.32
CA SER A 105 -11.03 -5.83 -4.69
C SER A 105 -10.55 -5.70 -6.15
N LEU A 106 -11.45 -5.33 -7.06
CA LEU A 106 -11.19 -5.09 -8.48
C LEU A 106 -10.69 -3.65 -8.71
N GLN A 107 -9.49 -3.36 -8.22
CA GLN A 107 -8.85 -2.05 -8.42
C GLN A 107 -8.23 -1.89 -9.81
N TYR A 108 -7.86 -3.01 -10.44
CA TYR A 108 -7.14 -3.01 -11.71
C TYR A 108 -7.53 -4.21 -12.57
N GLU A 109 -7.70 -4.00 -13.87
CA GLU A 109 -8.15 -5.05 -14.79
C GLU A 109 -7.15 -6.21 -14.92
N LEU A 110 -5.86 -5.96 -14.74
CA LEU A 110 -4.82 -7.01 -14.84
C LEU A 110 -4.81 -7.96 -13.64
N PHE A 111 -5.68 -7.75 -12.65
CA PHE A 111 -5.88 -8.68 -11.55
C PHE A 111 -6.64 -9.95 -11.95
N TYR A 112 -7.31 -9.98 -13.10
CA TYR A 112 -8.26 -11.03 -13.45
C TYR A 112 -7.67 -12.45 -13.44
N PRO A 113 -6.50 -12.75 -14.07
CA PRO A 113 -5.89 -14.08 -13.99
C PRO A 113 -5.45 -14.43 -12.56
N THR A 114 -4.95 -13.45 -11.81
CA THR A 114 -4.53 -13.62 -10.41
C THR A 114 -5.70 -14.03 -9.53
N ILE A 115 -6.90 -13.48 -9.75
CA ILE A 115 -8.12 -13.87 -9.03
C ILE A 115 -8.42 -15.35 -9.27
N LEU A 116 -8.34 -15.83 -10.51
CA LEU A 116 -8.58 -17.25 -10.81
C LEU A 116 -7.54 -18.15 -10.15
N LYS A 117 -6.28 -17.72 -10.12
CA LYS A 117 -5.23 -18.46 -9.39
C LYS A 117 -5.51 -18.51 -7.89
N ILE A 118 -6.00 -17.43 -7.29
CA ILE A 118 -6.39 -17.40 -5.88
C ILE A 118 -7.57 -18.34 -5.60
N LEU A 119 -8.58 -18.40 -6.48
CA LEU A 119 -9.69 -19.34 -6.35
C LEU A 119 -9.18 -20.80 -6.36
N GLU A 120 -8.31 -21.16 -7.31
CA GLU A 120 -7.67 -22.48 -7.37
C GLU A 120 -6.91 -22.79 -6.07
N LEU A 121 -6.03 -21.88 -5.64
CA LEU A 121 -5.23 -22.07 -4.43
C LEU A 121 -6.10 -22.12 -3.17
N GLY A 122 -7.22 -21.42 -3.14
CA GLY A 122 -8.20 -21.45 -2.07
C GLY A 122 -9.06 -22.72 -2.01
N GLY A 123 -8.95 -23.59 -3.03
CA GLY A 123 -9.77 -24.79 -3.16
C GLY A 123 -11.22 -24.49 -3.56
N ILE A 124 -11.44 -23.42 -4.32
CA ILE A 124 -12.75 -22.94 -4.75
C ILE A 124 -12.90 -23.15 -6.25
N GLU A 125 -14.07 -23.67 -6.67
CA GLU A 125 -14.38 -23.83 -8.09
C GLU A 125 -14.40 -22.47 -8.82
N ILE A 126 -13.72 -22.44 -9.96
CA ILE A 126 -13.42 -21.20 -10.71
C ILE A 126 -14.70 -20.63 -11.31
N PHE A 127 -15.49 -21.48 -11.97
CA PHE A 127 -16.71 -21.04 -12.64
C PHE A 127 -17.88 -20.98 -11.66
N ASN A 128 -18.62 -19.88 -11.68
CA ASN A 128 -19.72 -19.65 -10.74
C ASN A 128 -20.87 -20.66 -10.92
N ASP A 129 -21.11 -21.14 -12.13
CA ASP A 129 -22.13 -22.14 -12.48
C ASP A 129 -21.78 -23.58 -12.08
N LYS A 130 -20.51 -23.85 -11.74
CA LYS A 130 -20.02 -25.16 -11.27
C LYS A 130 -19.90 -25.26 -9.74
N ARG A 131 -20.15 -24.17 -9.01
CA ARG A 131 -20.10 -24.15 -7.54
C ARG A 131 -21.28 -24.91 -6.93
N ASN A 132 -21.01 -25.69 -5.89
CA ASN A 132 -22.03 -26.44 -5.16
C ASN A 132 -22.59 -25.64 -3.96
N SER A 133 -23.54 -26.22 -3.23
CA SER A 133 -24.20 -25.60 -2.08
C SER A 133 -23.26 -25.18 -0.94
N ASN A 134 -22.10 -25.83 -0.83
CA ASN A 134 -21.12 -25.60 0.23
C ASN A 134 -20.00 -24.63 -0.19
N SER A 135 -20.04 -24.15 -1.44
CA SER A 135 -19.03 -23.21 -1.95
C SER A 135 -19.30 -21.79 -1.43
N PRO A 136 -18.26 -21.00 -1.11
CA PRO A 136 -18.43 -19.60 -0.73
C PRO A 136 -19.17 -18.81 -1.82
N ILE A 137 -19.86 -17.75 -1.42
CA ILE A 137 -20.36 -16.73 -2.35
C ILE A 137 -19.21 -15.79 -2.68
N ILE A 138 -18.85 -15.72 -3.95
CA ILE A 138 -17.76 -14.86 -4.43
C ILE A 138 -18.33 -13.48 -4.77
N ILE A 139 -17.88 -12.48 -4.02
CA ILE A 139 -18.27 -11.08 -4.24
C ILE A 139 -17.09 -10.28 -4.79
N ALA A 140 -17.36 -9.23 -5.55
CA ALA A 140 -16.31 -8.35 -6.04
C ALA A 140 -16.77 -6.89 -6.10
N GLY A 141 -15.88 -5.95 -5.83
CA GLY A 141 -16.18 -4.52 -5.89
C GLY A 141 -14.96 -3.69 -6.26
N GLY A 142 -15.14 -2.37 -6.38
CA GLY A 142 -14.08 -1.44 -6.79
C GLY A 142 -14.27 -0.87 -8.21
N PRO A 143 -13.34 -0.02 -8.68
CA PRO A 143 -13.49 0.71 -9.94
C PRO A 143 -13.77 -0.15 -11.18
N CYS A 144 -13.15 -1.33 -11.29
CA CYS A 144 -13.38 -2.19 -12.46
C CYS A 144 -14.75 -2.89 -12.43
N ALA A 145 -15.43 -2.95 -11.27
CA ALA A 145 -16.77 -3.53 -11.19
C ALA A 145 -17.83 -2.72 -11.98
N TYR A 146 -17.52 -1.48 -12.38
CA TYR A 146 -18.37 -0.71 -13.29
C TYR A 146 -18.48 -1.35 -14.69
N ASN A 147 -17.51 -2.17 -15.12
CA ASN A 147 -17.70 -3.11 -16.22
C ASN A 147 -17.47 -4.55 -15.73
N PRO A 148 -18.52 -5.23 -15.23
CA PRO A 148 -18.38 -6.54 -14.61
C PRO A 148 -18.29 -7.70 -15.62
N GLU A 149 -18.62 -7.46 -16.89
CA GLU A 149 -18.77 -8.50 -17.91
C GLU A 149 -17.51 -9.37 -18.13
N PRO A 150 -16.28 -8.82 -18.17
CA PRO A 150 -15.05 -9.62 -18.33
C PRO A 150 -14.79 -10.64 -17.20
N MET A 151 -15.49 -10.52 -16.06
CA MET A 151 -15.39 -11.41 -14.90
C MET A 151 -16.70 -12.14 -14.56
N SER A 152 -17.73 -11.98 -15.39
CA SER A 152 -19.11 -12.43 -15.12
C SER A 152 -19.28 -13.94 -14.97
N LYS A 153 -18.36 -14.76 -15.51
CA LYS A 153 -18.37 -16.24 -15.34
C LYS A 153 -17.70 -16.72 -14.05
N PHE A 154 -17.06 -15.84 -13.30
CA PHE A 154 -16.25 -16.21 -12.13
C PHE A 154 -16.76 -15.62 -10.82
N ILE A 155 -17.53 -14.53 -10.86
CA ILE A 155 -18.04 -13.81 -9.68
C ILE A 155 -19.55 -14.06 -9.55
N ASP A 156 -20.04 -14.26 -8.32
CA ASP A 156 -21.47 -14.47 -8.07
C ASP A 156 -22.23 -13.14 -7.96
N LEU A 157 -21.65 -12.16 -7.25
CA LEU A 157 -22.24 -10.84 -7.01
C LEU A 157 -21.20 -9.72 -7.13
N PHE A 158 -21.52 -8.66 -7.86
CA PHE A 158 -20.73 -7.43 -7.94
C PHE A 158 -21.36 -6.33 -7.10
N MET A 159 -20.56 -5.69 -6.26
CA MET A 159 -20.94 -4.53 -5.46
C MET A 159 -20.55 -3.26 -6.22
N ILE A 160 -21.54 -2.52 -6.72
CA ILE A 160 -21.34 -1.34 -7.55
C ILE A 160 -21.40 -0.08 -6.69
N GLY A 161 -20.32 0.69 -6.67
CA GLY A 161 -20.23 1.95 -5.92
C GLY A 161 -19.57 1.79 -4.56
N ASP A 162 -20.05 2.57 -3.59
CA ASP A 162 -19.54 2.61 -2.23
C ASP A 162 -19.91 1.33 -1.46
N GLY A 163 -18.92 0.68 -0.85
CA GLY A 163 -19.07 -0.66 -0.26
C GLY A 163 -19.45 -0.70 1.23
N GLU A 164 -19.38 0.43 1.93
CA GLU A 164 -19.47 0.50 3.38
C GLU A 164 -20.81 -0.01 3.90
N ASP A 165 -21.91 0.51 3.37
CA ASP A 165 -23.25 0.18 3.84
C ASP A 165 -23.79 -1.12 3.17
N VAL A 166 -23.54 -1.30 1.86
CA VAL A 166 -24.10 -2.44 1.09
C VAL A 166 -23.53 -3.80 1.49
N ASN A 167 -22.25 -3.89 1.85
CA ASN A 167 -21.68 -5.16 2.31
C ASN A 167 -22.33 -5.62 3.62
N ILE A 168 -22.58 -4.72 4.56
CA ILE A 168 -23.24 -5.04 5.82
C ILE A 168 -24.69 -5.48 5.59
N GLU A 169 -25.41 -4.80 4.69
CA GLU A 169 -26.77 -5.18 4.26
C GLU A 169 -26.80 -6.61 3.69
N VAL A 170 -25.87 -6.93 2.79
CA VAL A 170 -25.70 -8.26 2.18
C VAL A 170 -25.43 -9.33 3.23
N PHE A 171 -24.48 -9.09 4.15
CA PHE A 171 -24.11 -10.08 5.17
C PHE A 171 -25.23 -10.32 6.19
N ASN A 172 -25.97 -9.27 6.58
CA ASN A 172 -27.11 -9.40 7.47
C ASN A 172 -28.26 -10.19 6.82
N LEU A 173 -28.58 -9.91 5.54
CA LEU A 173 -29.59 -10.67 4.81
C LEU A 173 -29.17 -12.13 4.62
N TYR A 174 -27.90 -12.37 4.29
CA TYR A 174 -27.35 -13.72 4.23
C TYR A 174 -27.52 -14.48 5.55
N SER A 175 -27.18 -13.85 6.69
CA SER A 175 -27.33 -14.48 8.01
C SER A 175 -28.77 -14.92 8.26
N LYS A 176 -29.74 -14.05 7.93
CA LYS A 176 -31.16 -14.35 8.09
C LYS A 176 -31.61 -15.51 7.19
N LEU A 177 -31.25 -15.49 5.91
CA LEU A 177 -31.66 -16.53 4.96
C LEU A 177 -31.01 -17.89 5.28
N LYS A 178 -29.79 -17.89 5.84
CA LYS A 178 -29.13 -19.10 6.34
C LYS A 178 -29.88 -19.71 7.52
N GLU A 179 -30.37 -18.89 8.46
CA GLU A 179 -31.24 -19.34 9.57
C GLU A 179 -32.58 -19.91 9.07
N GLU A 180 -33.08 -19.42 7.94
CA GLU A 180 -34.27 -19.94 7.23
C GLU A 180 -33.98 -21.21 6.39
N ASN A 181 -32.77 -21.77 6.45
CA ASN A 181 -32.31 -22.93 5.67
C ASN A 181 -32.46 -22.76 4.15
N LYS A 182 -32.33 -21.52 3.65
CA LYS A 182 -32.34 -21.25 2.21
C LYS A 182 -31.12 -21.84 1.52
N THR A 183 -31.31 -22.32 0.30
CA THR A 183 -30.21 -22.81 -0.54
C THR A 183 -29.30 -21.66 -0.96
N ARG A 184 -28.03 -21.98 -1.30
CA ARG A 184 -27.08 -21.01 -1.85
C ARG A 184 -27.67 -20.22 -3.03
N ASP A 185 -28.45 -20.89 -3.88
CA ASP A 185 -29.01 -20.30 -5.09
C ASP A 185 -30.13 -19.31 -4.80
N GLU A 186 -31.07 -19.68 -3.91
CA GLU A 186 -32.11 -18.76 -3.40
C GLU A 186 -31.50 -17.56 -2.67
N ILE A 187 -30.41 -17.77 -1.93
CA ILE A 187 -29.68 -16.70 -1.25
C ILE A 187 -29.12 -15.71 -2.28
N ILE A 188 -28.39 -16.18 -3.29
CA ILE A 188 -27.81 -15.30 -4.32
C ILE A 188 -28.91 -14.53 -5.06
N GLU A 189 -30.03 -15.18 -5.39
CA GLU A 189 -31.17 -14.49 -6.00
C GLU A 189 -31.70 -13.37 -5.09
N ALA A 190 -31.90 -13.65 -3.79
CA ALA A 190 -32.38 -12.65 -2.84
C ALA A 190 -31.39 -11.50 -2.66
N LEU A 191 -30.08 -11.80 -2.53
CA LEU A 191 -29.03 -10.80 -2.43
C LEU A 191 -28.94 -9.92 -3.68
N SER A 192 -29.20 -10.48 -4.88
CA SER A 192 -29.19 -9.73 -6.14
C SER A 192 -30.29 -8.65 -6.26
N LYS A 193 -31.28 -8.67 -5.36
CA LYS A 193 -32.36 -7.68 -5.29
C LYS A 193 -31.97 -6.45 -4.46
N ILE A 194 -30.84 -6.49 -3.75
CA ILE A 194 -30.31 -5.33 -3.02
C ILE A 194 -29.81 -4.28 -4.01
N GLU A 195 -30.14 -3.01 -3.78
CA GLU A 195 -29.66 -1.92 -4.62
C GLU A 195 -28.12 -1.87 -4.66
N GLY A 196 -27.57 -1.77 -5.87
CA GLY A 196 -26.12 -1.78 -6.13
C GLY A 196 -25.47 -3.15 -6.17
N VAL A 197 -26.26 -4.23 -6.05
CA VAL A 197 -25.78 -5.59 -6.25
C VAL A 197 -26.15 -6.05 -7.66
N TYR A 198 -25.15 -6.46 -8.44
CA TYR A 198 -25.35 -7.09 -9.75
C TYR A 198 -24.97 -8.57 -9.69
N SER A 199 -25.89 -9.45 -10.08
CA SER A 199 -25.62 -10.88 -10.28
C SER A 199 -25.66 -11.20 -11.78
N PRO A 200 -24.59 -11.79 -12.36
CA PRO A 200 -24.61 -12.27 -13.74
C PRO A 200 -25.73 -13.29 -14.04
N LYS A 201 -26.19 -14.03 -13.01
CA LYS A 201 -27.21 -15.07 -13.15
C LYS A 201 -28.63 -14.53 -13.03
N TYR A 202 -28.88 -13.62 -12.07
CA TYR A 202 -30.24 -13.23 -11.68
C TYR A 202 -30.64 -11.82 -12.06
N THR A 203 -29.68 -10.93 -12.29
CA THR A 203 -30.01 -9.54 -12.62
C THR A 203 -30.39 -9.42 -14.09
N ASP A 204 -31.62 -8.99 -14.34
CA ASP A 204 -32.12 -8.65 -15.67
C ASP A 204 -31.37 -7.43 -16.23
N LYS A 205 -30.51 -7.66 -17.24
CA LYS A 205 -29.70 -6.62 -17.90
C LYS A 205 -30.53 -5.61 -18.70
N SER A 206 -31.83 -5.82 -18.87
CA SER A 206 -32.73 -4.78 -19.40
C SER A 206 -33.00 -3.66 -18.37
N LYS A 207 -32.78 -3.95 -17.08
CA LYS A 207 -32.89 -2.99 -15.98
C LYS A 207 -31.51 -2.42 -15.63
N ARG A 208 -31.50 -1.17 -15.18
CA ARG A 208 -30.27 -0.51 -14.74
C ARG A 208 -29.95 -0.83 -13.29
N VAL A 209 -28.70 -1.18 -13.00
CA VAL A 209 -28.17 -1.32 -11.64
C VAL A 209 -27.51 -0.02 -11.23
N ASN A 210 -28.14 0.71 -10.31
CA ASN A 210 -27.58 1.93 -9.75
C ASN A 210 -26.45 1.62 -8.77
N LYS A 211 -25.37 2.41 -8.84
CA LYS A 211 -24.31 2.36 -7.83
C LYS A 211 -24.85 2.78 -6.46
N ARG A 212 -24.24 2.25 -5.39
CA ARG A 212 -24.44 2.74 -4.03
C ARG A 212 -23.56 3.95 -3.73
N VAL A 213 -24.08 4.83 -2.88
CA VAL A 213 -23.42 6.04 -2.39
C VAL A 213 -23.51 6.05 -0.88
N SER A 214 -22.36 6.02 -0.20
CA SER A 214 -22.25 6.08 1.25
C SER A 214 -21.88 7.51 1.66
N GLU A 215 -22.51 8.02 2.72
CA GLU A 215 -22.10 9.30 3.33
C GLU A 215 -20.75 9.18 4.01
N LEU A 216 -19.94 10.25 4.03
CA LEU A 216 -18.73 10.29 4.85
C LEU A 216 -19.14 10.71 6.27
N ARG A 217 -19.11 9.74 7.20
CA ARG A 217 -19.47 9.93 8.61
C ARG A 217 -18.31 9.50 9.50
N ASN A 218 -18.32 9.88 10.78
CA ASN A 218 -17.25 9.47 11.69
C ASN A 218 -17.40 8.00 12.12
N ASP A 219 -18.64 7.51 12.27
CA ASP A 219 -18.96 6.12 12.60
C ASP A 219 -18.55 5.12 11.50
N ASN A 220 -18.45 5.57 10.24
CA ASN A 220 -17.95 4.75 9.14
C ASN A 220 -16.50 5.07 8.72
N ALA A 221 -15.80 5.93 9.46
CA ALA A 221 -14.38 6.17 9.25
C ALA A 221 -13.53 5.13 10.00
N PRO A 222 -12.45 4.61 9.39
CA PRO A 222 -11.54 3.71 10.07
C PRO A 222 -10.59 4.53 10.96
N ILE A 223 -10.46 4.15 12.22
CA ILE A 223 -9.53 4.78 13.19
C ILE A 223 -8.55 3.76 13.77
N ASN A 224 -8.81 2.47 13.60
CA ASN A 224 -7.95 1.35 13.97
C ASN A 224 -7.41 0.67 12.72
N LEU A 225 -6.80 1.47 11.84
CA LEU A 225 -6.18 0.95 10.62
C LEU A 225 -5.17 -0.14 10.99
N MET A 226 -5.30 -1.32 10.37
CA MET A 226 -4.32 -2.39 10.50
C MET A 226 -2.94 -1.86 10.07
N VAL A 227 -1.94 -2.12 10.91
CA VAL A 227 -0.55 -1.68 10.71
C VAL A 227 0.32 -2.87 10.34
N PRO A 228 0.78 -2.94 9.07
CA PRO A 228 1.62 -4.02 8.60
C PRO A 228 2.89 -4.22 9.45
N ASN A 229 3.23 -5.49 9.72
CA ASN A 229 4.46 -5.86 10.44
C ASN A 229 5.74 -5.52 9.67
N SER A 230 5.65 -5.32 8.35
CA SER A 230 6.73 -4.84 7.47
C SER A 230 6.29 -3.57 6.75
N LYS A 231 7.26 -2.77 6.28
CA LYS A 231 6.98 -1.50 5.62
C LYS A 231 6.23 -1.74 4.30
N SER A 232 4.98 -1.28 4.23
CA SER A 232 4.16 -1.32 3.02
C SER A 232 4.56 -0.24 2.00
N ILE A 233 4.02 -0.30 0.77
CA ILE A 233 4.30 0.69 -0.29
C ILE A 233 3.88 2.11 0.14
N HIS A 234 2.77 2.23 0.87
CA HIS A 234 2.31 3.46 1.50
C HIS A 234 2.15 3.25 3.00
N ASP A 235 3.27 3.30 3.71
CA ASP A 235 3.33 3.06 5.16
C ASP A 235 3.03 4.34 5.97
N ARG A 236 1.75 4.76 5.93
CA ARG A 236 1.26 5.99 6.57
C ARG A 236 -0.20 5.84 7.02
N ALA A 237 -0.63 6.70 7.94
CA ALA A 237 -2.04 6.85 8.27
C ALA A 237 -2.79 7.48 7.08
N ILE A 238 -4.07 7.16 6.90
CA ILE A 238 -4.88 7.68 5.80
C ILE A 238 -6.21 8.16 6.36
N VAL A 239 -6.55 9.42 6.11
CA VAL A 239 -7.84 10.00 6.46
C VAL A 239 -8.47 10.58 5.20
N GLU A 240 -9.60 10.03 4.77
CA GLU A 240 -10.34 10.54 3.62
C GLU A 240 -11.09 11.82 3.98
N ILE A 241 -10.64 12.96 3.43
CA ILE A 241 -11.23 14.27 3.70
C ILE A 241 -12.38 14.61 2.74
N ARG A 242 -12.37 13.98 1.55
CA ARG A 242 -13.32 14.24 0.48
C ARG A 242 -13.43 13.05 -0.47
N ARG A 243 -14.67 12.68 -0.79
CA ARG A 243 -15.01 11.72 -1.86
C ARG A 243 -15.75 12.41 -2.99
N GLY A 244 -15.42 12.03 -4.22
CA GLY A 244 -15.96 12.64 -5.43
C GLY A 244 -15.21 13.90 -5.90
N CYS A 245 -15.23 14.14 -7.21
CA CYS A 245 -14.54 15.26 -7.84
C CYS A 245 -15.45 15.94 -8.87
N GLY A 246 -15.87 17.19 -8.60
CA GLY A 246 -16.77 17.93 -9.49
C GLY A 246 -16.12 18.51 -10.75
N ARG A 247 -14.83 18.26 -10.98
CA ARG A 247 -14.06 18.82 -12.11
C ARG A 247 -14.39 18.17 -13.46
N MET A 248 -14.92 16.95 -13.46
CA MET A 248 -15.42 16.27 -14.67
C MET A 248 -14.38 16.20 -15.81
N CYS A 249 -13.12 15.86 -15.50
CA CYS A 249 -12.11 15.64 -16.54
C CYS A 249 -12.53 14.45 -17.42
N ARG A 250 -12.56 14.64 -18.75
CA ARG A 250 -13.25 13.75 -19.71
C ARG A 250 -12.68 12.33 -19.84
N PHE A 251 -11.48 12.10 -19.31
CA PHE A 251 -10.81 10.80 -19.26
C PHE A 251 -10.92 10.11 -17.88
N CYS A 252 -11.31 10.84 -16.83
CA CYS A 252 -11.15 10.38 -15.45
C CYS A 252 -12.38 9.60 -14.98
N GLN A 253 -12.30 8.27 -14.97
CA GLN A 253 -13.40 7.42 -14.48
C GLN A 253 -13.80 7.77 -13.04
N ALA A 254 -12.82 7.83 -12.12
CA ALA A 254 -13.07 8.16 -10.71
C ALA A 254 -13.77 9.51 -10.51
N GLY A 255 -13.51 10.49 -11.39
CA GLY A 255 -14.18 11.79 -11.38
C GLY A 255 -15.68 11.71 -11.68
N HIS A 256 -16.13 10.67 -12.37
CA HIS A 256 -17.53 10.44 -12.72
C HIS A 256 -18.18 9.41 -11.77
N THR A 257 -17.49 8.31 -11.48
CA THR A 257 -18.04 7.20 -10.69
C THR A 257 -18.13 7.48 -9.19
N ASN A 258 -17.31 8.38 -8.63
CA ASN A 258 -17.34 8.66 -7.18
C ASN A 258 -18.29 9.80 -6.76
N LEU A 259 -18.99 10.44 -7.70
CA LEU A 259 -19.96 11.49 -7.41
C LEU A 259 -21.18 10.98 -6.63
N PRO A 260 -21.87 11.80 -5.83
CA PRO A 260 -21.70 13.24 -5.62
C PRO A 260 -20.45 13.62 -4.82
N ILE A 261 -20.20 14.91 -4.59
CA ILE A 261 -19.12 15.36 -3.70
C ILE A 261 -19.58 15.23 -2.25
N ARG A 262 -18.73 14.65 -1.40
CA ARG A 262 -18.94 14.52 0.04
C ARG A 262 -17.66 14.92 0.76
N GLU A 263 -17.73 15.91 1.64
CA GLU A 263 -16.60 16.43 2.42
C GLU A 263 -16.83 16.22 3.92
N ARG A 264 -15.73 16.04 4.67
CA ARG A 264 -15.73 16.04 6.13
C ARG A 264 -15.57 17.44 6.69
N GLU A 265 -16.11 17.70 7.88
CA GLU A 265 -15.85 18.96 8.57
C GLU A 265 -14.40 19.02 9.09
N VAL A 266 -13.88 20.23 9.29
CA VAL A 266 -12.48 20.45 9.71
C VAL A 266 -12.16 19.74 11.03
N ASP A 267 -13.08 19.81 12.00
CA ASP A 267 -12.88 19.19 13.31
C ASP A 267 -13.01 17.66 13.26
N ASP A 268 -13.83 17.11 12.36
CA ASP A 268 -13.87 15.66 12.09
C ASP A 268 -12.53 15.17 11.56
N VAL A 269 -11.92 15.90 10.62
CA VAL A 269 -10.59 15.56 10.10
C VAL A 269 -9.56 15.59 11.22
N ARG A 270 -9.56 16.63 12.07
CA ARG A 270 -8.63 16.72 13.21
C ARG A 270 -8.81 15.54 14.17
N TYR A 271 -10.05 15.20 14.52
CA TYR A 271 -10.37 14.07 15.39
C TYR A 271 -9.86 12.75 14.78
N LEU A 272 -10.21 12.45 13.53
CA LEU A 272 -9.84 11.21 12.85
C LEU A 272 -8.32 11.07 12.69
N VAL A 273 -7.61 12.17 12.38
CA VAL A 273 -6.15 12.16 12.32
C VAL A 273 -5.56 11.86 13.70
N GLY A 274 -6.05 12.50 14.76
CA GLY A 274 -5.60 12.26 16.13
C GLY A 274 -5.75 10.80 16.55
N GLU A 275 -6.95 10.23 16.34
CA GLU A 275 -7.24 8.82 16.66
C GLU A 275 -6.40 7.85 15.82
N CYS A 276 -6.32 8.07 14.50
CA CYS A 276 -5.48 7.25 13.62
C CYS A 276 -4.02 7.23 14.09
N ILE A 277 -3.42 8.39 14.37
CA ILE A 277 -2.03 8.48 14.83
C ILE A 277 -1.84 7.76 16.17
N LYS A 278 -2.74 8.00 17.12
CA LYS A 278 -2.72 7.35 18.44
C LYS A 278 -2.80 5.82 18.31
N ASN A 279 -3.69 5.30 17.47
CA ASN A 279 -3.94 3.86 17.37
C ASN A 279 -2.92 3.14 16.47
N THR A 280 -2.18 3.84 15.63
CA THR A 280 -1.24 3.23 14.66
C THR A 280 0.23 3.48 14.95
N GLY A 281 0.58 4.67 15.45
CA GLY A 281 1.96 5.12 15.61
C GLY A 281 2.64 5.55 14.31
N TYR A 282 1.89 5.80 13.25
CA TYR A 282 2.45 6.34 12.01
C TYR A 282 3.07 7.72 12.22
N ASP A 283 4.17 8.00 11.50
CA ASP A 283 4.89 9.28 11.47
C ASP A 283 4.55 10.13 10.22
N GLU A 284 3.58 9.67 9.43
CA GLU A 284 3.01 10.38 8.30
C GLU A 284 1.48 10.14 8.25
N VAL A 285 0.72 11.18 7.93
CA VAL A 285 -0.71 11.10 7.62
C VAL A 285 -1.01 11.64 6.23
N SER A 286 -1.76 10.87 5.45
CA SER A 286 -2.22 11.24 4.11
C SER A 286 -3.67 11.72 4.15
N LEU A 287 -3.93 12.92 3.64
CA LEU A 287 -5.29 13.43 3.49
C LEU A 287 -5.84 13.03 2.12
N LEU A 288 -6.56 11.90 2.09
CA LEU A 288 -7.03 11.25 0.88
C LEU A 288 -8.21 12.00 0.25
N SER A 289 -8.08 12.29 -1.05
CA SER A 289 -9.09 12.87 -1.93
C SER A 289 -8.65 12.67 -3.39
N LEU A 290 -9.60 12.71 -4.34
CA LEU A 290 -9.28 12.80 -5.77
C LEU A 290 -8.71 14.19 -6.16
N SER A 291 -8.95 15.20 -5.34
CA SER A 291 -8.27 16.49 -5.40
C SER A 291 -8.29 17.13 -4.01
N SER A 292 -7.16 17.05 -3.30
CA SER A 292 -7.05 17.59 -1.94
C SER A 292 -7.19 19.11 -1.93
N ASN A 293 -6.69 19.79 -2.96
CA ASN A 293 -6.79 21.25 -3.09
C ASN A 293 -8.23 21.72 -3.39
N ASP A 294 -9.12 20.84 -3.83
CA ASP A 294 -10.53 21.17 -4.03
C ASP A 294 -11.35 21.07 -2.73
N TYR A 295 -10.80 20.50 -1.66
CA TYR A 295 -11.45 20.48 -0.36
C TYR A 295 -11.64 21.90 0.19
N GLN A 296 -12.88 22.24 0.57
CA GLN A 296 -13.27 23.63 0.84
C GLN A 296 -12.42 24.32 1.92
N ASN A 297 -11.91 23.56 2.89
CA ASN A 297 -11.15 24.09 4.03
C ASN A 297 -9.72 23.51 4.10
N ILE A 298 -9.05 23.29 2.96
CA ILE A 298 -7.72 22.64 2.93
C ILE A 298 -6.67 23.40 3.75
N GLU A 299 -6.57 24.72 3.59
CA GLU A 299 -5.62 25.55 4.36
C GLU A 299 -5.94 25.52 5.86
N PRO A 300 -7.19 25.80 6.32
CA PRO A 300 -7.54 25.66 7.74
C PRO A 300 -7.26 24.29 8.35
N VAL A 301 -7.51 23.19 7.62
CA VAL A 301 -7.20 21.84 8.10
C VAL A 301 -5.69 21.64 8.25
N LEU A 302 -4.90 22.01 7.25
CA LEU A 302 -3.44 21.85 7.30
C LEU A 302 -2.83 22.63 8.47
N GLU A 303 -3.29 23.85 8.72
CA GLU A 303 -2.80 24.66 9.84
C GLU A 303 -3.17 24.04 11.19
N LYS A 304 -4.45 23.72 11.43
CA LYS A 304 -4.90 23.05 12.67
C LYS A 304 -4.20 21.71 12.92
N LEU A 305 -3.92 20.94 11.87
CA LEU A 305 -3.17 19.69 12.00
C LEU A 305 -1.70 19.96 12.34
N ASN A 306 -1.07 20.94 11.72
CA ASN A 306 0.32 21.27 12.01
C ASN A 306 0.53 21.72 13.48
N GLU A 307 -0.44 22.38 14.11
CA GLU A 307 -0.37 22.75 15.54
C GLU A 307 -0.12 21.54 16.47
N ILE A 308 -0.66 20.37 16.11
CA ILE A 308 -0.55 19.14 16.91
C ILE A 308 0.51 18.16 16.37
N LEU A 309 0.73 18.13 15.05
CA LEU A 309 1.61 17.15 14.40
C LEU A 309 3.07 17.60 14.35
N GLU A 310 3.33 18.91 14.24
CA GLU A 310 4.69 19.46 14.15
C GLU A 310 5.49 19.14 15.42
N LYS A 311 4.89 19.32 16.60
CA LYS A 311 5.47 18.99 17.91
C LYS A 311 5.85 17.52 18.06
N ARG A 312 5.19 16.63 17.30
CA ARG A 312 5.45 15.18 17.33
C ARG A 312 6.26 14.69 16.13
N HIS A 313 6.75 15.61 15.29
CA HIS A 313 7.46 15.33 14.05
C HIS A 313 6.69 14.39 13.10
N ILE A 314 5.37 14.55 13.01
CA ILE A 314 4.50 13.77 12.13
C ILE A 314 4.21 14.57 10.85
N SER A 315 4.57 14.01 9.70
CA SER A 315 4.40 14.67 8.40
C SER A 315 2.98 14.54 7.84
N ILE A 316 2.54 15.53 7.06
CA ILE A 316 1.29 15.50 6.30
C ILE A 316 1.62 15.28 4.82
N SER A 317 0.84 14.46 4.10
CA SER A 317 0.96 14.31 2.65
C SER A 317 -0.37 14.50 1.91
N LEU A 318 -0.32 15.13 0.74
CA LEU A 318 -1.46 15.32 -0.16
C LEU A 318 -1.18 14.61 -1.51
N PRO A 319 -1.77 13.43 -1.76
CA PRO A 319 -1.41 12.61 -2.92
C PRO A 319 -1.94 13.13 -4.26
N SER A 320 -2.98 13.98 -4.28
CA SER A 320 -3.61 14.46 -5.52
C SER A 320 -3.79 15.97 -5.50
N GLN A 321 -2.82 16.68 -6.08
CA GLN A 321 -2.75 18.14 -6.10
C GLN A 321 -3.01 18.68 -7.51
N ARG A 322 -4.09 19.45 -7.63
CA ARG A 322 -4.37 20.22 -8.85
C ARG A 322 -3.66 21.56 -8.79
N ILE A 323 -3.03 21.94 -9.90
CA ILE A 323 -2.20 23.14 -10.01
C ILE A 323 -3.03 24.42 -9.79
N ASP A 324 -4.27 24.47 -10.29
CA ASP A 324 -5.11 25.68 -10.25
C ASP A 324 -5.51 26.13 -8.84
N LYS A 325 -5.51 25.22 -7.85
CA LYS A 325 -5.75 25.53 -6.43
C LYS A 325 -4.52 25.25 -5.55
N PHE A 326 -3.34 25.05 -6.14
CA PHE A 326 -2.12 24.85 -5.37
C PHE A 326 -1.50 26.20 -5.01
N SER A 327 -1.12 26.39 -3.74
CA SER A 327 -0.51 27.61 -3.24
C SER A 327 0.86 27.32 -2.61
N VAL A 328 1.69 28.35 -2.54
CA VAL A 328 2.97 28.28 -1.79
C VAL A 328 2.71 27.98 -0.30
N ASP A 329 1.62 28.49 0.26
CA ASP A 329 1.24 28.25 1.66
C ASP A 329 0.88 26.78 1.90
N ILE A 330 0.18 26.12 0.96
CA ILE A 330 -0.04 24.66 0.99
C ILE A 330 1.32 23.93 0.94
N ALA A 331 2.22 24.33 0.04
CA ALA A 331 3.54 23.72 -0.08
C ALA A 331 4.37 23.84 1.23
N LYS A 332 4.33 25.01 1.87
CA LYS A 332 4.99 25.28 3.16
C LYS A 332 4.39 24.44 4.28
N ASN A 333 3.06 24.34 4.35
CA ASN A 333 2.37 23.57 5.38
C ASN A 333 2.64 22.06 5.30
N ILE A 334 2.72 21.48 4.10
CA ILE A 334 3.01 20.05 3.91
C ILE A 334 4.49 19.73 4.22
N ASN A 335 5.39 20.66 3.95
CA ASN A 335 6.83 20.46 4.10
C ASN A 335 7.42 20.96 5.42
N LYS A 336 6.58 21.28 6.42
CA LYS A 336 7.05 21.73 7.74
C LYS A 336 7.92 20.68 8.44
N VAL A 337 7.53 19.41 8.37
CA VAL A 337 8.20 18.32 9.10
C VAL A 337 9.26 17.63 8.23
N ARG A 338 8.92 17.27 6.98
CA ARG A 338 9.82 16.62 6.02
C ARG A 338 9.69 17.27 4.66
N LYS A 339 10.82 17.48 3.99
CA LYS A 339 10.82 18.04 2.62
C LYS A 339 10.51 16.93 1.62
N THR A 340 9.50 17.16 0.79
CA THR A 340 8.98 16.21 -0.20
C THR A 340 8.99 16.81 -1.61
N THR A 341 9.03 15.94 -2.62
CA THR A 341 8.84 16.33 -4.02
C THR A 341 7.40 16.78 -4.24
N ILE A 342 7.21 17.99 -4.79
CA ILE A 342 5.89 18.50 -5.11
C ILE A 342 5.37 17.77 -6.36
N THR A 343 4.20 17.14 -6.25
CA THR A 343 3.61 16.37 -7.35
C THR A 343 2.43 17.12 -7.93
N LEU A 344 2.52 17.51 -9.20
CA LEU A 344 1.51 18.28 -9.91
C LEU A 344 1.02 17.50 -11.13
N ALA A 345 -0.25 17.67 -11.48
CA ALA A 345 -0.85 17.08 -12.67
C ALA A 345 -1.31 18.17 -13.64
N PRO A 346 -0.55 18.43 -14.73
CA PRO A 346 -1.03 19.17 -15.89
C PRO A 346 -1.78 18.31 -16.93
N GLU A 347 -1.47 17.00 -17.01
CA GLU A 347 -2.05 15.95 -17.86
C GLU A 347 -1.83 16.12 -19.36
N ALA A 348 -1.84 17.34 -19.88
CA ALA A 348 -1.54 17.64 -21.28
C ALA A 348 -0.58 18.83 -21.42
N GLY A 349 0.26 18.78 -22.45
CA GLY A 349 1.33 19.75 -22.71
C GLY A 349 0.83 21.07 -23.30
N SER A 350 -0.08 21.01 -24.26
CA SER A 350 -0.72 22.19 -24.84
C SER A 350 -1.94 22.65 -24.06
N GLU A 351 -2.24 23.94 -24.16
CA GLU A 351 -3.46 24.45 -23.55
C GLU A 351 -4.71 23.91 -24.26
N ARG A 352 -4.66 23.83 -25.60
CA ARG A 352 -5.74 23.24 -26.42
C ARG A 352 -6.12 21.84 -25.92
N LEU A 353 -5.15 20.95 -25.74
CA LEU A 353 -5.42 19.58 -25.30
C LEU A 353 -5.89 19.54 -23.83
N ARG A 354 -5.39 20.43 -22.97
CA ARG A 354 -5.97 20.65 -21.63
C ARG A 354 -7.46 21.03 -21.70
N ARG A 355 -7.88 21.87 -22.66
CA ARG A 355 -9.31 22.18 -22.90
C ARG A 355 -10.10 20.96 -23.36
N VAL A 356 -9.53 20.16 -24.26
CA VAL A 356 -10.15 18.90 -24.77
C VAL A 356 -10.40 17.90 -23.66
N ILE A 357 -9.53 17.80 -22.66
CA ILE A 357 -9.74 16.90 -21.51
C ILE A 357 -10.57 17.52 -20.38
N ASN A 358 -11.12 18.73 -20.57
CA ASN A 358 -11.82 19.54 -19.57
C ASN A 358 -10.94 19.84 -18.34
N LYS A 359 -9.72 20.30 -18.60
CA LYS A 359 -8.77 20.78 -17.60
C LYS A 359 -8.45 22.25 -17.84
N ASN A 360 -9.11 23.12 -17.09
CA ASN A 360 -9.02 24.58 -17.23
C ASN A 360 -7.76 25.12 -16.56
N LEU A 361 -6.60 24.89 -17.17
CA LEU A 361 -5.30 25.29 -16.65
C LEU A 361 -4.47 25.91 -17.77
N THR A 362 -4.06 27.17 -17.61
CA THR A 362 -3.23 27.87 -18.62
C THR A 362 -1.75 27.57 -18.43
N LYS A 363 -0.95 27.88 -19.46
CA LYS A 363 0.51 27.78 -19.38
C LYS A 363 1.07 28.63 -18.24
N GLU A 364 0.58 29.85 -18.11
CA GLU A 364 1.05 30.86 -17.15
C GLU A 364 0.82 30.38 -15.73
N GLN A 365 -0.34 29.80 -15.45
CA GLN A 365 -0.65 29.23 -14.12
C GLN A 365 0.32 28.12 -13.73
N ILE A 366 0.67 27.23 -14.66
CA ILE A 366 1.64 26.14 -14.41
C ILE A 366 3.02 26.73 -14.08
N VAL A 367 3.49 27.64 -14.94
CA VAL A 367 4.82 28.23 -14.78
C VAL A 367 4.90 29.02 -13.48
N ASP A 368 3.96 29.93 -13.24
CA ASP A 368 3.93 30.80 -12.07
C ASP A 368 3.93 29.98 -10.77
N THR A 369 3.12 28.92 -10.70
CA THR A 369 3.07 28.02 -9.54
C THR A 369 4.43 27.40 -9.24
N VAL A 370 5.10 26.86 -10.26
CA VAL A 370 6.41 26.19 -10.11
C VAL A 370 7.49 27.20 -9.71
N LEU A 371 7.54 28.36 -10.38
CA LEU A 371 8.56 29.36 -10.13
C LEU A 371 8.39 30.01 -8.74
N LYS A 372 7.16 30.27 -8.29
CA LYS A 372 6.86 30.74 -6.93
C LYS A 372 7.33 29.76 -5.87
N CYS A 373 7.07 28.46 -6.07
CA CYS A 373 7.56 27.43 -5.15
C CYS A 373 9.10 27.31 -5.20
N TYR A 374 9.71 27.42 -6.38
CA TYR A 374 11.16 27.35 -6.51
C TYR A 374 11.87 28.50 -5.78
N LYS A 375 11.32 29.72 -5.82
CA LYS A 375 11.79 30.87 -5.02
C LYS A 375 11.82 30.59 -3.50
N GLU A 376 11.00 29.64 -3.04
CA GLU A 376 10.91 29.20 -1.64
C GLU A 376 11.76 27.94 -1.37
N ASN A 377 12.74 27.65 -2.24
CA ASN A 377 13.65 26.51 -2.17
C ASN A 377 13.00 25.12 -2.38
N PHE A 378 11.84 25.06 -3.04
CA PHE A 378 11.32 23.79 -3.55
C PHE A 378 11.96 23.47 -4.90
N ASP A 379 12.96 22.59 -4.91
CA ASP A 379 13.80 22.31 -6.09
C ASP A 379 13.43 21.04 -6.87
N SER A 380 12.43 20.28 -6.40
CA SER A 380 12.06 18.98 -6.97
C SER A 380 10.55 18.87 -7.21
N PHE A 381 10.19 18.66 -8.49
CA PHE A 381 8.80 18.48 -8.92
C PHE A 381 8.61 17.17 -9.68
N LYS A 382 7.42 16.58 -9.55
CA LYS A 382 6.94 15.47 -10.37
C LYS A 382 5.70 15.88 -11.14
N PHE A 383 5.71 15.73 -12.47
CA PHE A 383 4.56 16.01 -13.33
C PHE A 383 3.92 14.74 -13.87
N TYR A 384 2.59 14.66 -13.78
CA TYR A 384 1.80 13.64 -14.48
C TYR A 384 1.30 14.19 -15.81
N PHE A 385 1.74 13.57 -16.90
CA PHE A 385 1.26 13.82 -18.25
C PHE A 385 0.64 12.56 -18.83
N MET A 386 -0.18 12.74 -19.85
CA MET A 386 -0.74 11.67 -20.67
C MET A 386 -0.25 11.81 -22.11
N ILE A 387 -0.22 10.69 -22.83
CA ILE A 387 0.04 10.63 -24.27
C ILE A 387 -1.01 9.76 -24.96
N GLY A 388 -1.35 10.08 -26.20
CA GLY A 388 -2.39 9.38 -26.95
C GLY A 388 -3.80 9.83 -26.60
N LEU A 389 -3.96 11.06 -26.09
CA LEU A 389 -5.28 11.61 -25.81
C LEU A 389 -6.08 11.85 -27.11
N PRO A 390 -7.43 11.80 -27.07
CA PRO A 390 -8.23 12.12 -28.23
C PRO A 390 -7.91 13.51 -28.78
N THR A 391 -7.76 13.61 -30.11
CA THR A 391 -7.37 14.82 -30.87
C THR A 391 -5.94 15.34 -30.65
N GLU A 392 -5.07 14.58 -29.96
CA GLU A 392 -3.66 14.95 -29.77
C GLU A 392 -2.88 14.96 -31.09
N THR A 393 -2.07 16.01 -31.29
CA THR A 393 -1.19 16.21 -32.45
C THR A 393 0.26 16.36 -32.00
N TYR A 394 1.20 16.34 -32.95
CA TYR A 394 2.63 16.51 -32.64
C TYR A 394 2.95 17.91 -32.10
N GLU A 395 2.20 18.93 -32.52
CA GLU A 395 2.30 20.29 -31.98
C GLU A 395 2.00 20.33 -30.48
N ASP A 396 1.11 19.48 -29.97
CA ASP A 396 0.88 19.41 -28.51
C ASP A 396 2.08 18.84 -27.76
N LEU A 397 2.82 17.92 -28.40
CA LEU A 397 4.05 17.36 -27.84
C LEU A 397 5.18 18.40 -27.87
N ASP A 398 5.25 19.22 -28.92
CA ASP A 398 6.16 20.36 -28.99
C ASP A 398 5.84 21.38 -27.88
N GLU A 399 4.56 21.72 -27.68
CA GLU A 399 4.13 22.60 -26.59
C GLU A 399 4.48 22.02 -25.21
N MET A 400 4.38 20.71 -25.02
CA MET A 400 4.82 20.05 -23.78
C MET A 400 6.31 20.29 -23.52
N ALA A 401 7.16 20.03 -24.51
CA ALA A 401 8.60 20.22 -24.40
C ALA A 401 8.96 21.71 -24.19
N ASN A 402 8.27 22.60 -24.90
CA ASN A 402 8.45 24.05 -24.80
C ASN A 402 8.05 24.59 -23.42
N LEU A 403 6.95 24.10 -22.83
CA LEU A 403 6.53 24.42 -21.47
C LEU A 403 7.63 24.05 -20.47
N LEU A 404 8.15 22.81 -20.54
CA LEU A 404 9.19 22.32 -19.64
C LEU A 404 10.49 23.10 -19.78
N LYS A 405 10.90 23.37 -21.02
CA LYS A 405 12.09 24.17 -21.33
C LYS A 405 11.96 25.58 -20.75
N PHE A 406 10.81 26.21 -20.95
CA PHE A 406 10.54 27.55 -20.42
C PHE A 406 10.66 27.59 -18.89
N ILE A 407 10.05 26.64 -18.18
CA ILE A 407 10.15 26.54 -16.71
C ILE A 407 11.62 26.43 -16.27
N ILE A 408 12.40 25.56 -16.91
CA ILE A 408 13.81 25.35 -16.57
C ILE A 408 14.65 26.60 -16.83
N ASP A 409 14.42 27.28 -17.96
CA ASP A 409 15.20 28.47 -18.32
C ASP A 409 14.88 29.67 -17.41
N GLU A 410 13.61 29.88 -17.04
CA GLU A 410 13.24 30.88 -16.03
C GLU A 410 13.77 30.53 -14.64
N ALA A 411 13.75 29.25 -14.25
CA ALA A 411 14.32 28.81 -12.98
C ALA A 411 15.84 29.03 -12.90
N LYS A 412 16.58 28.94 -14.01
CA LYS A 412 18.02 29.29 -14.03
C LYS A 412 18.24 30.77 -13.73
N LYS A 413 17.42 31.67 -14.27
CA LYS A 413 17.49 33.11 -13.99
C LYS A 413 17.22 33.39 -12.52
N ILE A 414 16.13 32.83 -11.98
CA ILE A 414 15.77 32.94 -10.55
C ILE A 414 16.88 32.39 -9.66
N ARG A 415 17.50 31.27 -10.03
CA ARG A 415 18.59 30.68 -9.25
C ARG A 415 19.76 31.65 -9.07
N SER A 416 20.16 32.32 -10.14
CA SER A 416 21.24 33.31 -10.12
C SER A 416 20.84 34.57 -9.35
N GLU A 417 19.61 35.05 -9.52
CA GLU A 417 19.09 36.27 -8.87
C GLU A 417 18.89 36.10 -7.36
N TYR A 418 18.35 34.95 -6.92
CA TYR A 418 18.00 34.68 -5.51
C TYR A 418 19.04 33.81 -4.77
N ASN A 419 20.19 33.53 -5.40
CA ASN A 419 21.27 32.70 -4.86
C ASN A 419 20.80 31.31 -4.35
N ILE A 420 19.91 30.65 -5.09
CA ILE A 420 19.36 29.34 -4.71
C ILE A 420 20.40 28.25 -4.95
N LYS A 421 20.69 27.45 -3.91
CA LYS A 421 21.75 26.44 -3.93
C LYS A 421 21.54 25.36 -5.01
N ASN A 422 20.33 24.79 -5.05
CA ASN A 422 20.04 23.62 -5.86
C ASN A 422 19.36 23.99 -7.19
N PRO A 423 19.72 23.35 -8.32
CA PRO A 423 18.99 23.53 -9.56
C PRO A 423 17.62 22.86 -9.52
N LEU A 424 16.64 23.44 -10.23
CA LEU A 424 15.32 22.85 -10.42
C LEU A 424 15.40 21.50 -11.14
N LYS A 425 14.70 20.50 -10.60
CA LYS A 425 14.55 19.15 -11.18
C LYS A 425 13.08 18.83 -11.40
N ILE A 426 12.75 18.38 -12.60
CA ILE A 426 11.41 17.94 -12.97
C ILE A 426 11.45 16.48 -13.40
N THR A 427 10.64 15.63 -12.76
CA THR A 427 10.44 14.25 -13.18
C THR A 427 9.06 14.11 -13.80
N ILE A 428 8.99 13.64 -15.04
CA ILE A 428 7.74 13.37 -15.74
C ILE A 428 7.39 11.90 -15.57
N SER A 429 6.11 11.64 -15.34
CA SER A 429 5.49 10.33 -15.41
C SER A 429 4.40 10.39 -16.47
N LEU A 430 4.67 9.78 -17.62
CA LEU A 430 3.83 9.82 -18.81
C LEU A 430 2.98 8.54 -18.90
N SER A 431 1.68 8.68 -18.70
CA SER A 431 0.71 7.57 -18.83
C SER A 431 0.18 7.50 -20.26
N ILE A 432 0.00 6.30 -20.80
CA ILE A 432 -0.70 6.11 -22.08
C ILE A 432 -2.20 6.22 -21.81
N PHE A 433 -2.92 6.94 -22.66
CA PHE A 433 -4.36 7.06 -22.54
C PHE A 433 -5.04 5.68 -22.65
N VAL A 434 -5.90 5.36 -21.68
CA VAL A 434 -6.75 4.17 -21.68
C VAL A 434 -8.20 4.64 -21.62
N PRO A 435 -9.02 4.38 -22.65
CA PRO A 435 -10.44 4.68 -22.60
C PRO A 435 -11.13 3.81 -21.53
N LYS A 436 -11.87 4.45 -20.62
CA LYS A 436 -12.54 3.79 -19.49
C LYS A 436 -14.07 3.93 -19.57
N PRO A 437 -14.83 2.92 -19.14
CA PRO A 437 -16.27 3.02 -18.91
C PRO A 437 -16.66 4.23 -18.05
N PHE A 438 -17.84 4.80 -18.31
CA PHE A 438 -18.37 5.95 -17.57
C PHE A 438 -17.47 7.19 -17.63
N THR A 439 -16.88 7.43 -18.80
CA THR A 439 -16.18 8.67 -19.13
C THR A 439 -16.69 9.19 -20.47
N PRO A 440 -16.65 10.51 -20.75
CA PRO A 440 -16.93 11.01 -22.09
C PRO A 440 -16.06 10.34 -23.16
N PHE A 441 -14.81 9.97 -22.84
CA PHE A 441 -13.93 9.25 -23.76
C PHE A 441 -14.12 7.73 -23.81
N GLN A 442 -15.20 7.19 -23.24
CA GLN A 442 -15.54 5.77 -23.41
C GLN A 442 -15.77 5.39 -24.89
N TYR A 443 -16.09 6.38 -25.74
CA TYR A 443 -16.27 6.22 -27.18
C TYR A 443 -14.97 6.34 -28.00
N ALA A 444 -13.89 6.86 -27.39
CA ALA A 444 -12.62 7.07 -28.06
C ALA A 444 -11.84 5.74 -28.21
N PRO A 445 -11.05 5.61 -29.28
CA PRO A 445 -10.06 4.53 -29.38
C PRO A 445 -8.83 4.84 -28.50
N GLN A 446 -8.08 3.80 -28.15
CA GLN A 446 -6.67 3.96 -27.77
C GLN A 446 -5.81 4.02 -29.04
N ASP A 447 -4.70 4.76 -29.02
CA ASP A 447 -3.70 4.71 -30.09
C ASP A 447 -3.06 3.30 -30.19
N ASN A 448 -2.68 2.89 -31.40
CA ASN A 448 -1.96 1.62 -31.59
C ASN A 448 -0.49 1.73 -31.15
N PHE A 449 0.22 0.59 -31.07
CA PHE A 449 1.62 0.54 -30.62
C PHE A 449 2.57 1.40 -31.43
N ASN A 450 2.46 1.39 -32.76
CA ASN A 450 3.36 2.16 -33.62
C ASN A 450 3.20 3.66 -33.35
N THR A 451 1.95 4.14 -33.30
CA THR A 451 1.67 5.54 -33.00
C THR A 451 2.15 5.95 -31.60
N ILE A 452 1.97 5.08 -30.60
CA ILE A 452 2.47 5.33 -29.23
C ILE A 452 4.01 5.41 -29.23
N ASP A 453 4.69 4.46 -29.85
CA ASP A 453 6.16 4.42 -29.91
C ASP A 453 6.73 5.64 -30.64
N GLU A 454 6.10 6.03 -31.76
CA GLU A 454 6.46 7.22 -32.53
C GLU A 454 6.32 8.48 -31.68
N LYS A 455 5.18 8.68 -31.03
CA LYS A 455 4.93 9.84 -30.17
C LYS A 455 5.87 9.88 -28.95
N ILE A 456 6.10 8.75 -28.27
CA ILE A 456 7.03 8.67 -27.13
C ILE A 456 8.46 8.97 -27.59
N SER A 457 8.90 8.40 -28.72
CA SER A 457 10.24 8.63 -29.27
C SER A 457 10.43 10.09 -29.68
N TYR A 458 9.42 10.69 -30.30
CA TYR A 458 9.39 12.11 -30.65
C TYR A 458 9.56 12.98 -29.40
N LEU A 459 8.71 12.79 -28.38
CA LEU A 459 8.78 13.56 -27.14
C LEU A 459 10.11 13.35 -26.38
N LYS A 460 10.61 12.11 -26.35
CA LYS A 460 11.92 11.79 -25.73
C LYS A 460 13.07 12.54 -26.40
N ASN A 461 13.04 12.66 -27.72
CA ASN A 461 14.06 13.41 -28.47
C ASN A 461 14.02 14.91 -28.18
N LEU A 462 12.85 15.48 -27.91
CA LEU A 462 12.71 16.87 -27.48
C LEU A 462 13.20 17.07 -26.04
N ILE A 463 12.75 16.22 -25.11
CA ILE A 463 13.03 16.35 -23.67
C ILE A 463 14.50 16.07 -23.33
N SER A 464 15.18 15.15 -24.05
CA SER A 464 16.59 14.81 -23.79
C SER A 464 17.53 16.03 -23.92
N LYS A 465 17.10 17.07 -24.63
CA LYS A 465 17.82 18.34 -24.80
C LYS A 465 17.67 19.29 -23.60
N ILE A 466 16.76 19.00 -22.67
CA ILE A 466 16.42 19.86 -21.53
C ILE A 466 17.07 19.33 -20.25
N LYS A 467 18.21 19.92 -19.86
CA LYS A 467 18.90 19.57 -18.60
C LYS A 467 18.01 19.84 -17.39
N GLY A 468 17.89 18.87 -16.49
CA GLY A 468 17.05 18.96 -15.29
C GLY A 468 15.68 18.29 -15.42
N VAL A 469 15.35 17.75 -16.60
CA VAL A 469 14.09 17.01 -16.83
C VAL A 469 14.38 15.53 -17.02
N LYS A 470 13.64 14.66 -16.30
CA LYS A 470 13.68 13.20 -16.45
C LYS A 470 12.32 12.71 -16.94
N LEU A 471 12.29 11.93 -18.02
CA LEU A 471 11.06 11.31 -18.54
C LEU A 471 10.97 9.84 -18.13
N ASN A 472 9.88 9.45 -17.47
CA ASN A 472 9.46 8.06 -17.33
C ASN A 472 8.10 7.89 -18.02
N TYR A 473 7.83 6.73 -18.62
CA TYR A 473 6.58 6.44 -19.32
C TYR A 473 6.11 5.01 -19.03
N HIS A 474 4.80 4.78 -19.15
CA HIS A 474 4.18 3.49 -18.89
C HIS A 474 4.35 2.51 -20.06
N SER A 475 4.22 1.21 -19.78
CA SER A 475 4.28 0.17 -20.80
C SER A 475 3.06 0.19 -21.73
N LYS A 476 3.31 0.14 -23.04
CA LYS A 476 2.26 -0.01 -24.07
C LYS A 476 1.53 -1.35 -23.98
N LYS A 477 2.22 -2.43 -23.59
CA LYS A 477 1.65 -3.79 -23.47
C LYS A 477 0.60 -3.82 -22.36
N VAL A 478 1.00 -3.35 -21.17
CA VAL A 478 0.12 -3.18 -20.00
C VAL A 478 -1.10 -2.32 -20.37
N SER A 479 -0.87 -1.17 -21.01
CA SER A 479 -1.93 -0.22 -21.36
C SER A 479 -2.94 -0.76 -22.38
N GLN A 480 -2.51 -1.63 -23.32
CA GLN A 480 -3.42 -2.27 -24.27
C GLN A 480 -4.27 -3.35 -23.61
N LEU A 481 -3.68 -4.21 -22.78
CA LEU A 481 -4.44 -5.20 -22.03
C LEU A 481 -5.48 -4.53 -21.13
N GLU A 482 -5.09 -3.44 -20.46
CA GLU A 482 -5.98 -2.64 -19.66
C GLU A 482 -7.15 -2.07 -20.48
N ALA A 483 -6.88 -1.50 -21.66
CA ALA A 483 -7.93 -1.00 -22.55
C ALA A 483 -8.88 -2.10 -23.02
N CYS A 484 -8.35 -3.29 -23.35
CA CYS A 484 -9.15 -4.45 -23.76
C CYS A 484 -10.09 -4.88 -22.64
N PHE A 485 -9.56 -5.17 -21.46
CA PHE A 485 -10.37 -5.63 -20.33
C PHE A 485 -11.33 -4.57 -19.82
N SER A 486 -10.95 -3.29 -19.81
CA SER A 486 -11.85 -2.23 -19.36
C SER A 486 -13.07 -2.09 -20.27
N ARG A 487 -12.92 -2.40 -21.57
CA ARG A 487 -13.93 -2.15 -22.61
C ARG A 487 -14.56 -3.41 -23.20
N GLY A 488 -14.18 -4.58 -22.71
CA GLY A 488 -14.67 -5.86 -23.22
C GLY A 488 -16.00 -6.28 -22.61
N ASP A 489 -16.59 -7.31 -23.22
CA ASP A 489 -17.79 -7.98 -22.75
C ASP A 489 -17.46 -9.36 -22.16
N SER A 490 -18.48 -10.19 -21.97
CA SER A 490 -18.34 -11.53 -21.38
C SER A 490 -17.52 -12.51 -22.22
N SER A 491 -17.24 -12.22 -23.49
CA SER A 491 -16.33 -13.03 -24.31
C SER A 491 -14.91 -13.06 -23.73
N LEU A 492 -14.49 -11.98 -23.06
CA LEU A 492 -13.16 -11.91 -22.43
C LEU A 492 -13.00 -12.88 -21.24
N CYS A 493 -14.08 -13.41 -20.67
CA CYS A 493 -13.98 -14.43 -19.63
C CYS A 493 -13.16 -15.64 -20.13
N GLU A 494 -13.32 -16.02 -21.40
CA GLU A 494 -12.56 -17.14 -21.97
C GLU A 494 -11.05 -16.84 -22.02
N LEU A 495 -10.70 -15.62 -22.45
CA LEU A 495 -9.30 -15.18 -22.46
C LEU A 495 -8.72 -15.15 -21.05
N VAL A 496 -9.42 -14.58 -20.07
CA VAL A 496 -8.97 -14.57 -18.66
C VAL A 496 -8.69 -15.99 -18.16
N TYR A 497 -9.59 -16.93 -18.45
CA TYR A 497 -9.40 -18.34 -18.07
C TYR A 497 -8.20 -18.98 -18.78
N LYS A 498 -8.03 -18.75 -20.09
CA LYS A 498 -6.88 -19.24 -20.86
C LYS A 498 -5.56 -18.68 -20.35
N MET A 499 -5.50 -17.38 -20.04
CA MET A 499 -4.32 -16.73 -19.46
C MET A 499 -3.94 -17.39 -18.14
N TYR A 500 -4.89 -17.52 -17.22
CA TYR A 500 -4.69 -18.21 -15.94
C TYR A 500 -4.20 -19.65 -16.14
N LYS A 501 -4.84 -20.43 -17.02
CA LYS A 501 -4.48 -21.84 -17.27
C LYS A 501 -3.08 -21.99 -17.86
N ASN A 502 -2.60 -21.00 -18.61
CA ASN A 502 -1.25 -20.96 -19.17
C ASN A 502 -0.26 -20.16 -18.29
N GLY A 503 -0.53 -20.05 -16.98
CA GLY A 503 0.45 -19.57 -16.00
C GLY A 503 0.57 -18.05 -15.87
N GLN A 504 -0.26 -17.26 -16.55
CA GLN A 504 -0.27 -15.80 -16.35
C GLN A 504 -0.75 -15.48 -14.93
N TYR A 505 0.11 -14.84 -14.14
CA TYR A 505 -0.11 -14.57 -12.73
C TYR A 505 0.65 -13.30 -12.32
N LEU A 506 0.03 -12.43 -11.50
CA LEU A 506 0.61 -11.13 -11.12
C LEU A 506 1.04 -10.29 -12.33
N ILE A 507 0.22 -10.26 -13.38
CA ILE A 507 0.51 -9.56 -14.64
C ILE A 507 0.32 -8.04 -14.58
N SER A 508 0.02 -7.49 -13.40
CA SER A 508 0.16 -6.04 -13.14
C SER A 508 1.63 -5.59 -13.23
N TRP A 509 2.56 -6.53 -13.05
CA TRP A 509 4.00 -6.36 -13.18
C TRP A 509 4.41 -6.79 -14.58
N GLU A 510 4.98 -5.87 -15.36
CA GLU A 510 5.27 -6.10 -16.79
C GLU A 510 6.18 -7.31 -17.01
N GLU A 511 7.11 -7.56 -16.08
CA GLU A 511 8.03 -8.71 -16.11
C GLU A 511 7.31 -10.08 -16.09
N ASN A 512 6.06 -10.12 -15.64
CA ASN A 512 5.26 -11.34 -15.58
C ASN A 512 4.35 -11.53 -16.81
N ILE A 513 4.36 -10.59 -17.76
CA ILE A 513 3.49 -10.62 -18.93
C ILE A 513 4.16 -11.36 -20.08
N ASP A 514 3.59 -12.49 -20.48
CA ASP A 514 3.89 -13.09 -21.79
C ASP A 514 2.90 -12.60 -22.83
N PHE A 515 3.22 -11.46 -23.43
CA PHE A 515 2.29 -10.76 -24.33
C PHE A 515 2.02 -11.51 -25.64
N GLU A 516 3.01 -12.23 -26.17
CA GLU A 516 2.85 -13.00 -27.40
C GLU A 516 1.92 -14.20 -27.17
N LEU A 517 2.11 -14.90 -26.05
CA LEU A 517 1.19 -15.96 -25.63
C LEU A 517 -0.23 -15.43 -25.44
N ILE A 518 -0.42 -14.27 -24.80
CA ILE A 518 -1.76 -13.69 -24.59
C ILE A 518 -2.43 -13.37 -25.94
N ASN A 519 -1.69 -12.86 -26.93
CA ASN A 519 -2.19 -12.62 -28.29
C ASN A 519 -2.58 -13.92 -29.01
N GLU A 520 -1.85 -15.01 -28.79
CA GLU A 520 -2.20 -16.32 -29.34
C GLU A 520 -3.50 -16.86 -28.70
N LEU A 521 -3.60 -16.76 -27.37
CA LEU A 521 -4.72 -17.30 -26.59
C LEU A 521 -6.04 -16.56 -26.80
N SER A 522 -6.01 -15.28 -27.18
CA SER A 522 -7.22 -14.47 -27.39
C SER A 522 -8.07 -14.99 -28.54
N GLY A 523 -7.46 -15.53 -29.60
CA GLY A 523 -8.17 -15.92 -30.82
C GLY A 523 -8.74 -14.74 -31.63
N PHE A 524 -8.42 -13.49 -31.24
CA PHE A 524 -8.73 -12.25 -31.93
C PHE A 524 -7.62 -11.22 -31.67
N LYS A 525 -7.52 -10.18 -32.51
CA LYS A 525 -6.49 -9.15 -32.30
C LYS A 525 -6.87 -8.24 -31.14
N LEU A 526 -6.12 -8.30 -30.04
CA LEU A 526 -6.30 -7.41 -28.88
C LEU A 526 -6.21 -5.93 -29.28
N SER A 527 -5.32 -5.63 -30.23
CA SER A 527 -5.19 -4.28 -30.81
C SER A 527 -6.48 -3.76 -31.43
N GLU A 528 -7.28 -4.60 -32.10
CA GLU A 528 -8.55 -4.19 -32.71
C GLU A 528 -9.58 -3.81 -31.64
N LEU A 529 -9.63 -4.54 -30.51
CA LEU A 529 -10.51 -4.20 -29.39
C LEU A 529 -10.08 -2.90 -28.69
N ALA A 530 -8.78 -2.74 -28.40
CA ALA A 530 -8.24 -1.53 -27.77
C ALA A 530 -8.40 -0.28 -28.65
N THR A 531 -8.22 -0.42 -29.97
CA THR A 531 -8.30 0.68 -30.94
C THR A 531 -9.70 0.87 -31.54
N LYS A 532 -10.69 0.06 -31.14
CA LYS A 532 -12.08 0.24 -31.57
C LYS A 532 -12.56 1.65 -31.20
N LYS A 533 -13.19 2.35 -32.14
CA LYS A 533 -13.96 3.57 -31.86
C LYS A 533 -15.44 3.20 -31.79
N TYR A 534 -16.11 3.51 -30.68
CA TYR A 534 -17.55 3.23 -30.54
C TYR A 534 -18.38 4.35 -31.15
N SER A 535 -19.49 4.00 -31.79
CA SER A 535 -20.49 5.00 -32.18
C SER A 535 -21.21 5.55 -30.93
N LEU A 536 -21.65 6.81 -30.98
CA LEU A 536 -22.39 7.44 -29.88
C LEU A 536 -23.76 6.79 -29.62
N ASN A 537 -24.27 5.98 -30.55
CA ASN A 537 -25.54 5.26 -30.41
C ASN A 537 -25.34 3.75 -30.26
N GLU A 538 -24.09 3.28 -30.20
CA GLU A 538 -23.79 1.86 -29.99
C GLU A 538 -24.03 1.50 -28.52
N LYS A 539 -24.66 0.35 -28.29
CA LYS A 539 -24.85 -0.20 -26.95
C LYS A 539 -23.51 -0.73 -26.44
N LEU A 540 -23.05 -0.21 -25.30
CA LEU A 540 -21.80 -0.59 -24.67
C LEU A 540 -22.01 -1.78 -23.72
N PRO A 541 -20.98 -2.63 -23.51
CA PRO A 541 -21.08 -3.81 -22.63
C PRO A 541 -21.53 -3.51 -21.20
N TRP A 542 -21.31 -2.29 -20.69
CA TRP A 542 -21.61 -1.88 -19.32
C TRP A 542 -22.84 -0.98 -19.18
N ASP A 543 -23.64 -0.76 -20.24
CA ASP A 543 -24.76 0.20 -20.22
C ASP A 543 -25.86 -0.13 -19.20
N PHE A 544 -25.96 -1.39 -18.79
CA PHE A 544 -26.89 -1.84 -17.74
C PHE A 544 -26.43 -1.40 -16.34
N ILE A 545 -25.19 -0.93 -16.16
CA ILE A 545 -24.72 -0.30 -14.93
C ILE A 545 -24.98 1.22 -14.99
N SER A 546 -25.27 1.82 -13.83
CA SER A 546 -25.54 3.25 -13.70
C SER A 546 -24.66 3.87 -12.62
N CYS A 547 -23.77 4.78 -13.03
CA CYS A 547 -23.04 5.64 -12.12
C CYS A 547 -23.82 6.92 -11.71
N GLY A 548 -25.09 7.02 -12.16
CA GLY A 548 -25.97 8.18 -11.96
C GLY A 548 -25.88 9.26 -13.04
N ILE A 549 -24.88 9.24 -13.91
CA ILE A 549 -24.75 10.23 -15.00
C ILE A 549 -25.66 9.87 -16.18
N ASN A 550 -26.30 10.87 -16.77
CA ASN A 550 -27.11 10.72 -17.97
C ASN A 550 -26.26 10.31 -19.18
N GLU A 551 -26.71 9.33 -19.95
CA GLU A 551 -25.99 8.85 -21.14
C GLU A 551 -25.75 9.99 -22.15
N ASN A 552 -26.77 10.82 -22.39
CA ASN A 552 -26.67 11.98 -23.27
C ASN A 552 -25.60 12.98 -22.82
N TRP A 553 -25.37 13.12 -21.51
CA TRP A 553 -24.33 14.01 -21.00
C TRP A 553 -22.93 13.53 -21.45
N PHE A 554 -22.66 12.22 -21.42
CA PHE A 554 -21.38 11.69 -21.93
C PHE A 554 -21.21 11.96 -23.43
N LYS A 555 -22.28 11.81 -24.22
CA LYS A 555 -22.26 12.07 -25.67
C LYS A 555 -22.01 13.54 -25.97
N GLU A 556 -22.68 14.45 -25.26
CA GLU A 556 -22.48 15.89 -25.38
C GLU A 556 -21.04 16.28 -25.01
N GLN A 557 -20.50 15.74 -23.92
CA GLN A 557 -19.12 16.01 -23.51
C GLN A 557 -18.09 15.47 -24.49
N TYR A 558 -18.35 14.32 -25.12
CA TYR A 558 -17.50 13.81 -26.19
C TYR A 558 -17.52 14.73 -27.42
N LYS A 559 -18.71 15.20 -27.84
CA LYS A 559 -18.85 16.14 -28.96
C LYS A 559 -18.10 17.45 -28.71
N LEU A 560 -18.23 18.03 -27.52
CA LEU A 560 -17.49 19.24 -27.14
C LEU A 560 -15.97 19.02 -27.19
N ALA A 561 -15.50 17.86 -26.71
CA ALA A 561 -14.07 17.54 -26.75
C ALA A 561 -13.53 17.47 -28.18
N VAL A 562 -14.26 16.81 -29.09
CA VAL A 562 -13.88 16.68 -30.50
C VAL A 562 -14.02 18.02 -31.25
N GLY A 563 -15.02 18.82 -30.90
CA GLY A 563 -15.22 20.19 -31.43
C GLY A 563 -14.22 21.22 -30.89
N LEU A 564 -13.29 20.82 -30.02
CA LEU A 564 -12.30 21.68 -29.36
C LEU A 564 -12.93 22.81 -28.50
N GLU A 565 -14.17 22.61 -28.06
CA GLU A 565 -14.92 23.56 -27.24
C GLU A 565 -14.73 23.30 -25.75
N GLN A 566 -14.74 24.39 -24.96
CA GLN A 566 -14.56 24.35 -23.52
C GLN A 566 -15.72 25.04 -22.80
N ASN A 567 -16.29 24.36 -21.80
CA ASN A 567 -16.19 24.71 -20.38
C ASN A 567 -17.40 24.18 -19.60
N ILE A 568 -17.19 23.12 -18.83
CA ILE A 568 -18.04 22.87 -17.67
C ILE A 568 -17.34 23.44 -16.44
N LYS A 569 -18.01 24.34 -15.73
CA LYS A 569 -17.56 24.76 -14.40
C LYS A 569 -17.60 23.56 -13.43
N PRO A 570 -16.75 23.54 -12.40
CA PRO A 570 -16.84 22.52 -11.36
C PRO A 570 -18.26 22.44 -10.78
N CYS A 571 -18.77 21.22 -10.55
CA CYS A 571 -20.12 21.01 -10.01
C CYS A 571 -20.32 21.64 -8.62
N GLU A 572 -19.24 21.88 -7.88
CA GLU A 572 -19.24 22.65 -6.62
C GLU A 572 -19.59 24.14 -6.81
N SER A 573 -19.31 24.72 -7.97
CA SER A 573 -19.60 26.12 -8.31
C SER A 573 -21.00 26.32 -8.91
N GLY A 574 -21.73 25.25 -9.22
CA GLY A 574 -23.07 25.29 -9.82
C GLY A 574 -23.50 23.93 -10.34
N CYS A 575 -24.82 23.69 -10.50
CA CYS A 575 -25.30 22.47 -11.13
C CYS A 575 -24.85 22.41 -12.60
N ILE A 576 -24.38 21.26 -13.04
CA ILE A 576 -23.91 21.02 -14.43
C ILE A 576 -24.81 20.03 -15.18
N ASN A 577 -26.00 19.74 -14.62
CA ASN A 577 -27.01 18.86 -15.19
C ASN A 577 -26.50 17.47 -15.59
N CYS A 578 -25.52 16.92 -14.85
CA CYS A 578 -24.98 15.58 -15.11
C CYS A 578 -25.97 14.44 -14.78
N GLY A 579 -26.99 14.69 -13.96
CA GLY A 579 -28.00 13.71 -13.57
C GLY A 579 -27.74 12.98 -12.24
N VAL A 580 -26.53 13.00 -11.69
CA VAL A 580 -26.18 12.18 -10.50
C VAL A 580 -27.10 12.43 -9.30
N CYS A 581 -27.34 13.69 -8.94
CA CYS A 581 -28.15 14.02 -7.77
C CYS A 581 -29.62 13.62 -7.94
N SER A 582 -30.20 13.80 -9.13
CA SER A 582 -31.58 13.42 -9.42
C SER A 582 -31.75 11.91 -9.56
N ASN A 583 -30.87 11.26 -10.34
CA ASN A 583 -31.02 9.86 -10.71
C ASN A 583 -30.76 8.89 -9.57
N LEU A 584 -29.92 9.29 -8.61
CA LEU A 584 -29.59 8.48 -7.43
C LEU A 584 -30.28 8.99 -6.15
N ASN A 585 -31.10 10.05 -6.22
CA ASN A 585 -31.72 10.69 -5.07
C ASN A 585 -30.71 11.08 -3.96
N VAL A 586 -29.63 11.74 -4.36
CA VAL A 586 -28.52 12.15 -3.48
C VAL A 586 -28.21 13.64 -3.66
N ARG A 587 -27.42 14.22 -2.75
CA ARG A 587 -26.97 15.62 -2.86
C ARG A 587 -25.47 15.76 -2.61
N LYS A 588 -24.92 16.87 -3.09
CA LYS A 588 -23.57 17.30 -2.71
C LYS A 588 -23.55 17.75 -1.25
N LYS A 589 -22.50 17.38 -0.52
CA LYS A 589 -22.24 17.80 0.86
C LYS A 589 -20.84 18.39 0.93
N LEU A 590 -20.76 19.71 0.92
CA LEU A 590 -19.52 20.46 1.15
C LEU A 590 -19.40 20.79 2.63
N ALA A 591 -18.17 20.83 3.15
CA ALA A 591 -17.92 21.22 4.53
C ALA A 591 -18.37 22.68 4.75
N LYS A 592 -18.72 23.06 5.97
CA LYS A 592 -19.00 24.47 6.27
C LYS A 592 -17.71 25.27 6.14
N LYS A 593 -17.77 26.41 5.43
CA LYS A 593 -16.59 27.27 5.28
C LYS A 593 -16.20 27.81 6.65
N VAL A 594 -14.95 27.62 7.02
CA VAL A 594 -14.41 28.17 8.27
C VAL A 594 -13.70 29.47 7.94
N GLU A 595 -14.16 30.59 8.50
CA GLU A 595 -13.37 31.81 8.53
C GLU A 595 -12.23 31.59 9.51
N TYR A 596 -11.02 31.74 9.01
CA TYR A 596 -9.83 31.50 9.80
C TYR A 596 -8.91 32.70 9.66
N ILE A 597 -8.62 33.31 10.81
CA ILE A 597 -7.65 34.39 10.95
C ILE A 597 -6.33 33.71 11.33
N LYS A 598 -5.29 33.88 10.52
CA LYS A 598 -3.95 33.36 10.82
C LYS A 598 -3.57 33.80 12.25
N PRO A 599 -3.38 32.88 13.20
CA PRO A 599 -2.86 33.24 14.50
C PRO A 599 -1.48 33.87 14.28
N GLN A 600 -1.24 35.02 14.91
CA GLN A 600 0.10 35.57 14.97
C GLN A 600 0.98 34.52 15.66
N LYS A 601 2.06 34.12 14.98
CA LYS A 601 3.03 33.19 15.57
C LYS A 601 3.59 33.82 16.83
N GLU A 602 3.17 33.33 17.99
CA GLU A 602 4.02 33.40 19.16
C GLU A 602 5.21 32.48 18.88
N HIS A 603 6.38 33.07 18.70
CA HIS A 603 7.63 32.35 18.79
C HIS A 603 7.75 31.83 20.22
N GLN A 604 7.36 30.57 20.45
CA GLN A 604 7.80 29.86 21.64
C GLN A 604 9.30 29.60 21.50
N THR A 605 10.08 30.53 22.02
CA THR A 605 11.50 30.36 22.31
C THR A 605 11.64 29.73 23.70
N ASP A 606 11.40 28.42 23.84
CA ASP A 606 11.54 27.75 25.15
C ASP A 606 12.18 26.34 25.08
N GLU A 607 12.98 26.04 24.04
CA GLU A 607 13.64 24.72 23.93
C GLU A 607 15.17 24.75 23.88
N LEU A 608 15.81 25.90 24.13
CA LEU A 608 17.26 26.01 23.93
C LEU A 608 18.15 25.39 25.03
N ASN A 609 17.58 24.73 26.06
CA ASN A 609 18.36 24.19 27.19
C ASN A 609 17.96 22.79 27.69
N LYS A 610 17.10 22.03 27.00
CA LYS A 610 16.77 20.64 27.42
C LYS A 610 17.81 19.65 26.90
N THR A 611 18.47 18.94 27.81
CA THR A 611 19.34 17.80 27.47
C THR A 611 18.50 16.53 27.42
N SER A 612 18.51 15.80 26.30
CA SER A 612 17.83 14.51 26.19
C SER A 612 18.54 13.43 27.01
N LYS A 613 17.77 12.53 27.61
CA LYS A 613 18.25 11.35 28.34
C LYS A 613 18.26 10.14 27.40
N THR A 614 19.25 9.25 27.55
CA THR A 614 19.26 7.99 26.79
C THR A 614 18.57 6.91 27.59
N ILE A 615 17.58 6.26 27.00
CA ILE A 615 16.85 5.15 27.58
C ILE A 615 17.29 3.86 26.92
N ARG A 616 17.79 2.92 27.70
CA ARG A 616 18.09 1.55 27.24
C ARG A 616 16.97 0.62 27.63
N VAL A 617 16.48 -0.14 26.66
CA VAL A 617 15.40 -1.12 26.86
C VAL A 617 15.91 -2.50 26.51
N LYS A 618 15.66 -3.48 27.39
CA LYS A 618 15.85 -4.90 27.13
C LYS A 618 14.49 -5.51 26.79
N TYR A 619 14.42 -6.27 25.70
CA TYR A 619 13.20 -6.92 25.28
C TYR A 619 13.44 -8.34 24.75
N LYS A 620 12.37 -9.14 24.74
CA LYS A 620 12.33 -10.46 24.14
C LYS A 620 11.62 -10.42 22.79
N LYS A 621 12.14 -11.19 21.84
CA LYS A 621 11.57 -11.41 20.50
C LYS A 621 11.15 -12.87 20.38
N LEU A 622 9.87 -13.15 20.58
CA LEU A 622 9.32 -14.51 20.70
C LEU A 622 8.29 -14.84 19.62
N GLY A 623 7.93 -16.12 19.50
CA GLY A 623 6.79 -16.55 18.69
C GLY A 623 6.93 -16.17 17.22
N ASP A 624 5.90 -15.53 16.66
CA ASP A 624 5.85 -15.17 15.24
C ASP A 624 6.78 -14.02 14.87
N LEU A 625 7.32 -13.27 15.84
CA LEU A 625 8.31 -12.22 15.55
C LEU A 625 9.60 -12.79 14.98
N LYS A 626 9.85 -14.10 15.11
CA LYS A 626 10.95 -14.79 14.41
C LYS A 626 10.90 -14.61 12.89
N TYR A 627 9.72 -14.36 12.30
CA TYR A 627 9.55 -14.12 10.86
C TYR A 627 9.80 -12.67 10.43
N LEU A 628 10.02 -11.76 11.37
CA LEU A 628 10.36 -10.36 11.09
C LEU A 628 11.87 -10.19 11.01
N SER A 629 12.32 -9.49 9.96
CA SER A 629 13.72 -9.12 9.82
C SER A 629 14.10 -8.06 10.86
N HIS A 630 15.39 -7.78 10.99
CA HIS A 630 15.85 -6.70 11.88
C HIS A 630 15.21 -5.35 11.50
N LEU A 631 15.13 -5.01 10.21
CA LEU A 631 14.53 -3.75 9.74
C LEU A 631 13.03 -3.69 10.04
N ASP A 632 12.32 -4.81 9.93
CA ASP A 632 10.90 -4.88 10.29
C ASP A 632 10.70 -4.64 11.79
N MET A 633 11.55 -5.25 12.63
CA MET A 633 11.54 -5.00 14.09
C MET A 633 11.81 -3.53 14.43
N GLN A 634 12.74 -2.87 13.74
CA GLN A 634 12.99 -1.45 13.93
C GLN A 634 11.73 -0.62 13.61
N ASN A 635 11.06 -0.91 12.50
CA ASN A 635 9.82 -0.23 12.11
C ASN A 635 8.71 -0.44 13.15
N VAL A 636 8.55 -1.67 13.68
CA VAL A 636 7.59 -1.98 14.74
C VAL A 636 7.89 -1.17 16.00
N ILE A 637 9.16 -1.13 16.44
CA ILE A 637 9.58 -0.41 17.65
C ILE A 637 9.38 1.10 17.50
N ILE A 638 9.69 1.70 16.35
CA ILE A 638 9.45 3.12 16.10
C ILE A 638 7.96 3.45 16.23
N LYS A 639 7.07 2.61 15.67
CA LYS A 639 5.62 2.81 15.80
C LYS A 639 5.15 2.63 17.25
N ILE A 640 5.73 1.71 18.01
CA ILE A 640 5.47 1.56 19.47
C ILE A 640 5.83 2.86 20.20
N LEU A 641 7.03 3.41 19.97
CA LEU A 641 7.48 4.65 20.61
C LEU A 641 6.55 5.82 20.27
N ASN A 642 6.14 5.94 19.00
CA ASN A 642 5.20 6.98 18.58
C ASN A 642 3.84 6.85 19.29
N ARG A 643 3.32 5.63 19.50
CA ARG A 643 2.05 5.42 20.24
C ARG A 643 2.17 5.69 21.74
N CYS A 644 3.34 5.46 22.33
CA CYS A 644 3.61 5.81 23.74
C CYS A 644 3.53 7.32 23.98
N GLY A 645 3.69 8.14 22.93
CA GLY A 645 3.57 9.60 23.03
C GLY A 645 4.77 10.29 23.66
N PHE A 646 5.93 9.64 23.73
CA PHE A 646 7.18 10.23 24.23
C PHE A 646 7.61 11.45 23.40
N ASP A 647 8.23 12.42 24.08
CA ASP A 647 8.92 13.56 23.50
C ASP A 647 10.32 13.13 23.02
N LEU A 648 10.35 12.49 21.85
CA LEU A 648 11.55 11.88 21.27
C LEU A 648 12.54 12.94 20.77
N ASP A 649 13.84 12.66 20.94
CA ASP A 649 14.91 13.48 20.36
C ASP A 649 15.24 13.01 18.93
N TYR A 650 15.33 13.95 17.98
CA TYR A 650 15.50 13.70 16.55
C TYR A 650 16.88 14.12 16.02
N THR A 651 17.25 13.59 14.84
CA THR A 651 18.47 13.99 14.13
C THR A 651 18.33 15.35 13.44
N ASN A 652 19.42 16.12 13.37
CA ASN A 652 19.46 17.45 12.72
C ASN A 652 19.58 17.39 11.18
N GLY A 653 19.18 16.27 10.56
CA GLY A 653 19.30 16.04 9.12
C GLY A 653 18.18 16.71 8.30
N PHE A 654 18.27 16.60 6.97
CA PHE A 654 17.25 17.12 6.04
C PHE A 654 15.85 16.52 6.25
N ASN A 655 15.79 15.26 6.69
CA ASN A 655 14.58 14.60 7.18
C ASN A 655 14.89 14.07 8.58
N PRO A 656 14.39 14.74 9.64
CA PRO A 656 14.61 14.32 11.01
C PRO A 656 14.08 12.90 11.25
N THR A 657 14.88 12.09 11.93
CA THR A 657 14.51 10.74 12.39
C THR A 657 14.77 10.61 13.89
N PRO A 658 13.97 9.83 14.64
CA PRO A 658 14.24 9.58 16.05
C PRO A 658 15.67 9.06 16.24
N LYS A 659 16.37 9.55 17.26
CA LYS A 659 17.69 9.03 17.67
C LYS A 659 17.48 7.70 18.37
N ILE A 660 17.50 6.63 17.58
CA ILE A 660 17.37 5.25 18.04
C ILE A 660 18.58 4.43 17.59
N SER A 661 19.02 3.50 18.43
CA SER A 661 20.03 2.51 18.08
C SER A 661 19.62 1.14 18.61
N PHE A 662 20.04 0.07 17.95
CA PHE A 662 19.63 -1.30 18.28
C PHE A 662 20.84 -2.16 18.58
N SER A 663 20.63 -3.26 19.31
CA SER A 663 21.62 -4.32 19.44
C SER A 663 21.86 -5.02 18.10
N GLN A 664 22.92 -5.83 18.07
CA GLN A 664 23.32 -6.56 16.87
C GLN A 664 22.18 -7.37 16.25
N ALA A 665 22.04 -7.26 14.92
CA ALA A 665 20.93 -7.84 14.17
C ALA A 665 20.76 -9.33 14.43
N LEU A 666 19.53 -9.77 14.67
CA LEU A 666 19.15 -11.17 14.77
C LEU A 666 18.74 -11.70 13.38
N GLY A 667 19.11 -12.95 13.08
CA GLY A 667 18.66 -13.62 11.86
C GLY A 667 17.15 -13.87 11.84
N LEU A 668 16.59 -14.05 10.62
CA LEU A 668 15.25 -14.57 10.45
C LEU A 668 15.13 -15.98 11.05
N PHE A 669 13.93 -16.36 11.46
CA PHE A 669 13.58 -17.63 12.10
C PHE A 669 14.17 -17.87 13.50
N MET A 670 14.84 -16.86 14.07
CA MET A 670 15.41 -16.92 15.42
C MET A 670 14.55 -16.12 16.41
N GLU A 671 14.48 -16.65 17.63
CA GLU A 671 13.94 -15.97 18.81
C GLU A 671 15.08 -15.35 19.63
N SER A 672 14.75 -14.47 20.57
CA SER A 672 15.74 -13.94 21.51
C SER A 672 15.10 -13.55 22.84
N ASP A 673 15.83 -13.78 23.94
CA ASP A 673 15.49 -13.36 25.29
C ASP A 673 16.29 -12.12 25.76
N CYS A 674 17.14 -11.54 24.90
CA CYS A 674 18.09 -10.50 25.33
C CYS A 674 18.38 -9.45 24.24
N GLU A 675 17.35 -8.95 23.55
CA GLU A 675 17.53 -7.85 22.62
C GLU A 675 17.57 -6.50 23.34
N PHE A 676 18.26 -5.52 22.73
CA PHE A 676 18.34 -4.16 23.27
C PHE A 676 18.05 -3.12 22.21
N PHE A 677 17.47 -2.00 22.63
CA PHE A 677 17.51 -0.75 21.86
C PHE A 677 17.68 0.43 22.81
N ASP A 678 18.35 1.47 22.31
CA ASP A 678 18.48 2.75 22.98
C ASP A 678 17.68 3.80 22.20
N PHE A 679 16.94 4.65 22.90
CA PHE A 679 16.28 5.82 22.31
C PHE A 679 16.45 7.05 23.22
N CYS A 680 16.34 8.24 22.65
CA CYS A 680 16.51 9.49 23.39
C CYS A 680 15.17 10.21 23.57
N ILE A 681 14.90 10.68 24.80
CA ILE A 681 13.70 11.46 25.14
C ILE A 681 14.06 12.71 25.94
N PHE A 682 13.19 13.72 25.88
CA PHE A 682 13.24 14.91 26.73
C PHE A 682 12.34 14.79 27.97
N ASP A 683 11.47 13.78 28.02
CA ASP A 683 10.56 13.58 29.14
C ASP A 683 11.30 13.28 30.45
N ASP A 684 10.74 13.75 31.56
CA ASP A 684 11.17 13.38 32.91
C ASP A 684 10.23 12.33 33.51
N ILE A 685 10.38 11.09 33.06
CA ILE A 685 9.52 9.94 33.41
C ILE A 685 10.36 8.86 34.10
N LYS A 686 9.79 8.15 35.07
CA LYS A 686 10.47 7.05 35.78
C LYS A 686 10.59 5.80 34.91
N GLU A 687 11.61 4.98 35.17
CA GLU A 687 11.85 3.70 34.47
C GLU A 687 10.63 2.76 34.50
N SER A 688 9.91 2.71 35.64
CA SER A 688 8.68 1.91 35.79
C SER A 688 7.59 2.33 34.81
N ASP A 689 7.41 3.64 34.64
CA ASP A 689 6.33 4.20 33.84
C ASP A 689 6.65 4.04 32.35
N ILE A 690 7.92 4.24 31.97
CA ILE A 690 8.40 3.93 30.60
C ILE A 690 8.18 2.46 30.29
N LYS A 691 8.53 1.55 31.20
CA LYS A 691 8.33 0.11 31.02
C LYS A 691 6.85 -0.22 30.84
N ASN A 692 5.96 0.36 31.65
CA ASN A 692 4.52 0.14 31.56
C ASN A 692 3.95 0.65 30.22
N LEU A 693 4.26 1.91 29.85
CA LEU A 693 3.82 2.51 28.59
C LEU A 693 4.27 1.71 27.36
N LEU A 694 5.53 1.28 27.35
CA LEU A 694 6.03 0.40 26.30
C LEU A 694 5.23 -0.90 26.26
N SER A 695 5.11 -1.59 27.40
CA SER A 695 4.44 -2.90 27.52
C SER A 695 2.97 -2.87 27.09
N GLU A 696 2.24 -1.80 27.41
CA GLU A 696 0.84 -1.60 26.96
C GLU A 696 0.73 -1.45 25.44
N ASN A 697 1.79 -0.99 24.78
CA ASN A 697 1.84 -0.76 23.35
C ASN A 697 2.50 -1.89 22.55
N THR A 698 2.97 -2.97 23.20
CA THR A 698 3.58 -4.13 22.51
C THR A 698 2.58 -5.26 22.26
N SER A 699 2.98 -6.22 21.42
CA SER A 699 2.27 -7.51 21.32
C SER A 699 2.75 -8.47 22.41
N GLN A 700 1.97 -9.51 22.71
CA GLN A 700 2.35 -10.57 23.65
C GLN A 700 3.70 -11.26 23.33
N ASN A 701 4.16 -11.19 22.08
CA ASN A 701 5.40 -11.79 21.63
C ASN A 701 6.62 -10.85 21.73
N LEU A 702 6.40 -9.54 21.95
CA LEU A 702 7.44 -8.53 22.19
C LEU A 702 7.35 -8.10 23.65
N VAL A 703 8.16 -8.73 24.51
CA VAL A 703 8.09 -8.54 25.96
C VAL A 703 9.16 -7.56 26.40
N ILE A 704 8.78 -6.51 27.12
CA ILE A 704 9.73 -5.55 27.71
C ILE A 704 10.22 -6.10 29.06
N ASP A 705 11.49 -6.48 29.13
CA ASP A 705 12.08 -7.07 30.33
C ASP A 705 12.58 -6.01 31.31
N GLY A 706 13.22 -4.96 30.80
CA GLY A 706 13.85 -3.94 31.63
C GLY A 706 14.06 -2.63 30.88
N VAL A 707 14.10 -1.55 31.65
CA VAL A 707 14.34 -0.19 31.17
C VAL A 707 15.34 0.45 32.12
N LYS A 708 16.29 1.23 31.57
CA LYS A 708 17.22 2.04 32.35
C LYS A 708 17.45 3.40 31.72
N ILE A 709 17.42 4.42 32.56
CA ILE A 709 17.71 5.80 32.20
C ILE A 709 19.19 6.08 32.44
N TYR A 710 19.85 6.66 31.44
CA TYR A 710 21.21 7.15 31.54
C TYR A 710 21.21 8.68 31.44
N ASN A 711 21.71 9.33 32.48
CA ASN A 711 21.89 10.79 32.53
C ASN A 711 23.09 11.25 31.67
N GLU A 712 24.12 10.42 31.57
CA GLU A 712 25.25 10.60 30.65
C GLU A 712 25.14 9.61 29.51
N LYS A 713 25.56 10.02 28.31
CA LYS A 713 25.44 9.17 27.11
C LYS A 713 26.21 7.85 27.30
N PRO A 714 25.53 6.69 27.32
CA PRO A 714 26.19 5.42 27.55
C PRO A 714 27.05 5.01 26.36
N LYS A 715 27.95 4.04 26.58
CA LYS A 715 28.62 3.34 25.47
C LYS A 715 27.54 2.74 24.56
N THR A 716 27.66 3.00 23.26
CA THR A 716 26.70 2.55 22.24
C THR A 716 26.61 1.03 22.23
N LEU A 717 25.40 0.47 21.99
CA LEU A 717 25.16 -0.98 21.97
C LEU A 717 26.15 -1.75 21.11
N ASP A 718 26.49 -1.24 19.91
CA ASP A 718 27.46 -1.87 19.00
C ASP A 718 28.89 -1.98 19.56
N LYS A 719 29.25 -1.11 20.51
CA LYS A 719 30.57 -1.11 21.20
C LYS A 719 30.50 -1.80 22.56
N THR A 720 29.30 -2.02 23.09
CA THR A 720 29.07 -2.73 24.36
C THR A 720 28.98 -4.24 24.11
N ILE A 721 28.35 -4.67 23.03
CA ILE A 721 28.07 -6.07 22.74
C ILE A 721 29.15 -6.65 21.82
N GLU A 722 29.98 -7.54 22.34
CA GLU A 722 31.04 -8.18 21.58
C GLU A 722 30.77 -9.67 21.29
N TRP A 723 30.09 -10.37 22.20
CA TRP A 723 29.75 -11.80 22.08
C TRP A 723 28.27 -12.04 22.34
N ALA A 724 27.73 -13.13 21.79
CA ALA A 724 26.35 -13.56 22.01
C ALA A 724 26.29 -15.06 22.27
N GLN A 725 25.47 -15.47 23.25
CA GLN A 725 25.13 -16.87 23.49
C GLN A 725 23.85 -17.23 22.74
N TYR A 726 23.87 -18.40 22.12
CA TYR A 726 22.74 -18.99 21.43
C TYR A 726 22.44 -20.37 22.01
N GLU A 727 21.16 -20.62 22.23
CA GLU A 727 20.60 -21.94 22.48
C GLU A 727 20.13 -22.53 21.15
N VAL A 728 20.60 -23.73 20.82
CA VAL A 728 20.25 -24.48 19.62
C VAL A 728 19.55 -25.78 20.05
N GLU A 729 18.27 -25.87 19.70
CA GLU A 729 17.40 -27.00 20.00
C GLU A 729 17.08 -27.77 18.71
N LEU A 730 17.30 -29.09 18.73
CA LEU A 730 16.92 -29.97 17.64
C LEU A 730 15.43 -30.31 17.71
N LEU A 731 14.70 -30.11 16.60
CA LEU A 731 13.25 -30.34 16.53
C LEU A 731 12.86 -31.79 16.19
N SER A 732 13.80 -32.68 15.88
CA SER A 732 13.52 -34.12 15.67
C SER A 732 13.50 -34.89 16.98
N ASN A 733 12.74 -35.98 17.04
CA ASN A 733 12.62 -36.80 18.26
C ASN A 733 13.71 -37.86 18.41
N GLU A 734 14.41 -38.22 17.34
CA GLU A 734 15.40 -39.30 17.34
C GLU A 734 16.82 -38.78 17.52
N ASN A 735 17.61 -39.44 18.37
CA ASN A 735 19.06 -39.26 18.55
C ASN A 735 19.57 -37.82 18.75
N LYS A 736 18.80 -36.96 19.44
CA LYS A 736 19.12 -35.54 19.67
C LYS A 736 20.54 -35.30 20.15
N ILE A 737 20.96 -35.99 21.21
CA ILE A 737 22.27 -35.80 21.84
C ILE A 737 23.40 -36.13 20.86
N ASN A 738 23.29 -37.24 20.12
CA ASN A 738 24.32 -37.65 19.17
C ASN A 738 24.49 -36.63 18.05
N ILE A 739 23.38 -36.15 17.47
CA ILE A 739 23.40 -35.14 16.40
C ILE A 739 24.01 -33.82 16.92
N LEU A 740 23.60 -33.38 18.12
CA LEU A 740 24.17 -32.18 18.73
C LEU A 740 25.66 -32.34 19.06
N ASN A 741 26.10 -33.53 19.50
CA ASN A 741 27.51 -33.83 19.72
C ASN A 741 28.31 -33.77 18.41
N THR A 742 27.82 -34.38 17.32
CA THR A 742 28.47 -34.30 16.00
C THR A 742 28.61 -32.86 15.52
N ILE A 743 27.56 -32.05 15.68
CA ILE A 743 27.61 -30.62 15.36
C ILE A 743 28.64 -29.91 16.24
N LYS A 744 28.62 -30.16 17.55
CA LYS A 744 29.55 -29.58 18.52
C LYS A 744 31.01 -29.90 18.18
N GLU A 745 31.32 -31.16 17.89
CA GLU A 745 32.67 -31.60 17.49
C GLU A 745 33.13 -30.89 16.22
N ARG A 746 32.24 -30.78 15.23
CA ARG A 746 32.56 -30.13 13.97
C ARG A 746 32.82 -28.64 14.10
N ILE A 747 32.06 -27.91 14.93
CA ILE A 747 32.30 -26.48 15.15
C ILE A 747 33.55 -26.21 16.00
N LEU A 748 34.02 -27.21 16.75
CA LEU A 748 35.26 -27.15 17.54
C LEU A 748 36.50 -27.57 16.74
N ASP A 749 36.35 -28.19 15.57
CA ASP A 749 37.45 -28.55 14.67
C ASP A 749 38.16 -27.28 14.15
N GLU A 750 39.48 -27.21 14.35
CA GLU A 750 40.33 -26.08 13.94
C GLU A 750 40.36 -25.85 12.42
N ASN A 751 40.00 -26.87 11.63
CA ASN A 751 39.95 -26.83 10.18
C ASN A 751 38.55 -26.50 9.65
N PHE A 752 37.54 -26.39 10.51
CA PHE A 752 36.19 -26.06 10.06
C PHE A 752 36.09 -24.57 9.68
N GLU A 753 35.87 -24.34 8.38
CA GLU A 753 35.80 -23.02 7.78
C GLU A 753 34.42 -22.71 7.20
N ILE A 754 33.96 -21.48 7.41
CA ILE A 754 32.77 -20.93 6.77
C ILE A 754 33.18 -19.88 5.74
N LYS A 755 32.65 -20.03 4.53
CA LYS A 755 32.80 -19.04 3.45
C LYS A 755 31.83 -17.88 3.67
N LYS A 756 32.37 -16.67 3.81
CA LYS A 756 31.59 -15.43 3.89
C LYS A 756 31.77 -14.65 2.59
N GLU A 757 30.69 -14.51 1.84
CA GLU A 757 30.68 -13.73 0.60
C GLU A 757 30.29 -12.27 0.87
N ASN A 758 31.13 -11.35 0.41
CA ASN A 758 30.78 -9.93 0.39
C ASN A 758 30.14 -9.59 -0.96
N LYS A 759 28.81 -9.57 -1.02
CA LYS A 759 28.06 -9.27 -2.25
C LYS A 759 28.41 -7.91 -2.88
N LYS A 760 28.85 -6.92 -2.10
CA LYS A 760 29.26 -5.60 -2.61
C LYS A 760 30.66 -5.62 -3.22
N LYS A 761 31.59 -6.40 -2.66
CA LYS A 761 32.98 -6.48 -3.12
C LYS A 761 33.27 -7.68 -4.03
N LYS A 762 32.29 -8.59 -4.21
CA LYS A 762 32.45 -9.89 -4.88
C LYS A 762 33.67 -10.68 -4.37
N THR A 763 33.99 -10.54 -3.08
CA THR A 763 35.09 -11.27 -2.43
C THR A 763 34.54 -12.38 -1.54
N ILE A 764 35.28 -13.47 -1.44
CA ILE A 764 35.00 -14.59 -0.54
C ILE A 764 36.08 -14.60 0.53
N GLN A 765 35.67 -14.59 1.79
CA GLN A 765 36.56 -14.73 2.94
C GLN A 765 36.28 -16.07 3.63
N ASN A 766 37.31 -16.91 3.80
CA ASN A 766 37.20 -18.09 4.64
C ASN A 766 37.44 -17.69 6.10
N ILE A 767 36.50 -18.07 6.96
CA ILE A 767 36.57 -17.81 8.40
C ILE A 767 36.73 -19.15 9.10
N LYS A 768 37.86 -19.33 9.80
CA LYS A 768 38.03 -20.43 10.76
C LYS A 768 37.12 -20.21 11.96
N VAL A 769 36.17 -21.11 12.17
CA VAL A 769 35.09 -20.95 13.17
C VAL A 769 35.65 -20.79 14.58
N VAL A 770 36.69 -21.56 14.91
CA VAL A 770 37.35 -21.53 16.23
C VAL A 770 37.85 -20.15 16.65
N LYS A 771 38.21 -19.25 15.70
CA LYS A 771 38.61 -17.88 16.03
C LYS A 771 37.46 -17.06 16.62
N SER A 772 36.23 -17.38 16.21
CA SER A 772 35.01 -16.65 16.53
C SER A 772 34.15 -17.36 17.58
N LEU A 773 34.61 -18.50 18.11
CA LEU A 773 33.91 -19.34 19.06
C LEU A 773 34.57 -19.26 20.43
N LYS A 774 33.79 -19.01 21.49
CA LYS A 774 34.29 -18.99 22.88
C LYS A 774 33.90 -20.21 23.67
N GLU A 775 32.69 -20.71 23.46
CA GLU A 775 32.17 -21.84 24.20
C GLU A 775 31.18 -22.60 23.30
N ALA A 776 31.23 -23.93 23.36
CA ALA A 776 30.20 -24.81 22.83
C ALA A 776 29.97 -25.94 23.83
N LYS A 777 28.77 -26.02 24.43
CA LYS A 777 28.42 -27.04 25.43
C LYS A 777 27.01 -27.54 25.25
N ILE A 778 26.76 -28.79 25.63
CA ILE A 778 25.41 -29.36 25.62
C ILE A 778 24.92 -29.43 27.06
N VAL A 779 23.74 -28.87 27.30
CA VAL A 779 23.07 -28.87 28.60
C VAL A 779 21.59 -29.11 28.33
N ASN A 780 20.97 -30.07 29.04
CA ASN A 780 19.55 -30.41 28.91
C ASN A 780 19.10 -30.61 27.45
N ASP A 781 19.83 -31.44 26.68
CA ASP A 781 19.57 -31.75 25.27
C ASP A 781 19.56 -30.56 24.31
N LYS A 782 20.23 -29.47 24.70
CA LYS A 782 20.39 -28.27 23.88
C LYS A 782 21.86 -27.87 23.78
N LEU A 783 22.25 -27.41 22.60
CA LEU A 783 23.61 -26.92 22.35
C LEU A 783 23.66 -25.41 22.60
N TYR A 784 24.45 -25.00 23.58
CA TYR A 784 24.76 -23.60 23.86
C TYR A 784 26.07 -23.20 23.20
N ILE A 785 26.04 -22.14 22.39
CA ILE A 785 27.18 -21.65 21.62
C ILE A 785 27.38 -20.17 21.89
N THR A 786 28.60 -19.77 22.27
CA THR A 786 28.98 -18.36 22.44
C THR A 786 29.86 -17.91 21.28
N LEU A 787 29.32 -17.00 20.45
CA LEU A 787 29.95 -16.55 19.20
C LEU A 787 30.26 -15.05 19.20
N LYS A 788 31.31 -14.68 18.47
CA LYS A 788 31.62 -13.27 18.18
C LYS A 788 30.50 -12.65 17.36
N THR A 789 29.95 -11.53 17.84
CA THR A 789 28.91 -10.78 17.13
C THR A 789 29.27 -9.31 16.88
N GLY A 790 29.98 -8.67 17.82
CA GLY A 790 30.39 -7.27 17.71
C GLY A 790 31.54 -7.05 16.72
N THR A 791 31.82 -5.81 16.37
CA THR A 791 32.82 -5.44 15.35
C THR A 791 34.04 -4.71 15.90
N SER A 792 34.16 -4.51 17.21
CA SER A 792 35.21 -3.67 17.79
C SER A 792 36.59 -4.34 17.74
N GLN A 793 36.65 -5.67 17.77
CA GLN A 793 37.88 -6.45 17.58
C GLN A 793 38.01 -6.90 16.11
N SER A 794 38.66 -6.09 15.27
CA SER A 794 38.78 -6.31 13.81
C SER A 794 39.34 -7.68 13.42
N ASP A 795 40.17 -8.26 14.27
CA ASP A 795 40.92 -9.49 13.99
C ASP A 795 40.10 -10.76 14.24
N ILE A 796 38.98 -10.63 14.95
CA ILE A 796 38.04 -11.74 15.19
C ILE A 796 36.79 -11.53 14.33
N PRO A 797 36.60 -12.33 13.26
CA PRO A 797 35.45 -12.19 12.41
C PRO A 797 34.15 -12.56 13.15
N ASN A 798 33.05 -11.89 12.85
CA ASN A 798 31.74 -12.28 13.38
C ASN A 798 31.10 -13.40 12.56
N ILE A 799 30.38 -14.31 13.25
CA ILE A 799 29.68 -15.44 12.64
C ILE A 799 28.23 -15.46 13.13
N ARG A 800 27.31 -15.59 12.18
CA ARG A 800 25.89 -15.79 12.44
C ARG A 800 25.61 -17.23 12.86
N CYS A 801 24.91 -17.43 13.96
CA CYS A 801 24.65 -18.78 14.51
C CYS A 801 23.84 -19.65 13.53
N ASP A 802 22.85 -19.09 12.85
CA ASP A 802 22.05 -19.82 11.86
C ASP A 802 22.91 -20.34 10.69
N VAL A 803 23.83 -19.50 10.18
CA VAL A 803 24.78 -19.90 9.13
C VAL A 803 25.75 -20.97 9.63
N LEU A 804 26.22 -20.84 10.88
CA LEU A 804 27.10 -21.84 11.51
C LEU A 804 26.42 -23.20 11.59
N ILE A 805 25.20 -23.23 12.11
CA ILE A 805 24.43 -24.47 12.26
C ILE A 805 24.08 -25.06 10.90
N GLU A 806 23.67 -24.25 9.92
CA GLU A 806 23.40 -24.72 8.56
C GLU A 806 24.63 -25.41 7.93
N LYS A 807 25.83 -24.84 8.10
CA LYS A 807 27.07 -25.43 7.55
C LYS A 807 27.57 -26.63 8.33
N ALA A 808 27.33 -26.68 9.64
CA ALA A 808 27.71 -27.81 10.48
C ALA A 808 26.75 -29.00 10.33
N ASN A 809 25.50 -28.74 9.97
CA ASN A 809 24.42 -29.72 9.79
C ASN A 809 24.60 -30.53 8.49
N LEU A 810 25.00 -31.80 8.62
CA LEU A 810 25.24 -32.70 7.47
C LEU A 810 23.96 -33.26 6.83
N GLU A 811 22.89 -33.42 7.61
CA GLU A 811 21.70 -34.22 7.21
C GLU A 811 20.41 -33.37 7.16
N ASN A 812 20.54 -32.05 6.99
CA ASN A 812 19.41 -31.11 6.87
C ASN A 812 18.39 -31.18 8.02
N TYR A 813 18.85 -31.48 9.23
CA TYR A 813 18.02 -31.43 10.43
C TYR A 813 17.44 -30.03 10.67
N SER A 814 16.26 -29.98 11.31
CA SER A 814 15.59 -28.74 11.64
C SER A 814 15.89 -28.29 13.07
N PHE A 815 16.38 -27.06 13.20
CA PHE A 815 16.69 -26.47 14.50
C PHE A 815 15.74 -25.31 14.85
N LYS A 816 15.58 -25.09 16.15
CA LYS A 816 15.14 -23.84 16.74
C LYS A 816 16.37 -23.17 17.36
N ILE A 817 16.62 -21.92 17.00
CA ILE A 817 17.74 -21.16 17.51
C ILE A 817 17.19 -19.96 18.28
N LYS A 818 17.67 -19.78 19.50
CA LYS A 818 17.31 -18.65 20.35
C LYS A 818 18.57 -17.97 20.87
N ARG A 819 18.66 -16.65 20.74
CA ARG A 819 19.70 -15.86 21.40
C ARG A 819 19.32 -15.64 22.87
N THR A 820 20.17 -16.06 23.80
CA THR A 820 19.85 -16.06 25.24
C THR A 820 20.56 -14.94 26.00
N LYS A 821 21.80 -14.60 25.61
CA LYS A 821 22.63 -13.61 26.31
C LYS A 821 23.50 -12.80 25.36
N PHE A 822 23.85 -11.59 25.77
CA PHE A 822 24.95 -10.81 25.20
C PHE A 822 26.06 -10.63 26.24
N TYR A 823 27.30 -10.56 25.78
CA TYR A 823 28.46 -10.26 26.61
C TYR A 823 29.31 -9.13 26.02
N ASP A 824 30.00 -8.42 26.91
CA ASP A 824 31.02 -7.44 26.57
C ASP A 824 32.36 -8.07 26.15
N GLU A 825 33.38 -7.25 25.91
CA GLU A 825 34.72 -7.69 25.51
C GLU A 825 35.40 -8.60 26.56
N ASN A 826 35.00 -8.49 27.82
CA ASN A 826 35.52 -9.25 28.97
C ASN A 826 34.65 -10.46 29.32
N LEU A 827 33.70 -10.84 28.45
CA LEU A 827 32.73 -11.92 28.66
C LEU A 827 31.81 -11.71 29.88
N LYS A 828 31.61 -10.48 30.32
CA LYS A 828 30.59 -10.15 31.33
C LYS A 828 29.25 -9.95 30.66
N GLU A 829 28.19 -10.52 31.26
CA GLU A 829 26.84 -10.43 30.71
C GLU A 829 26.36 -8.97 30.69
N VAL A 830 25.79 -8.54 29.57
CA VAL A 830 25.21 -7.20 29.43
C VAL A 830 23.84 -7.19 30.09
N LEU A 831 23.72 -6.47 31.20
CA LEU A 831 22.51 -6.34 32.00
C LEU A 831 21.99 -4.89 32.00
N ILE A 832 20.73 -4.72 32.41
CA ILE A 832 20.09 -3.42 32.68
C ILE A 832 20.10 -3.19 34.19
#